data_AF-A0A0A0BET4-F1
#
_entry.id   AF-A0A0A0BET4-F1
#
_cell.length_a   1.000
_cell.length_b   1.000
_cell.length_c   1.000
_cell.angle_alpha   90.00
_cell.angle_beta   90.00
_cell.angle_gamma   90.00
#
_symmetry.space_group_name_H-M   'P 1'
#
loop_
_entity.id
_entity.type
_entity.pdbx_description
1 polymer ?
#
loop_
_entity_poly.entity_id
_entity_poly.type
_entity_poly.pdbx_seq_one_letter_code
_entity_poly.pdbx_strand_id
1 'polypeptide(L)'
;MTHLKKITLGIFFSISLSTNVQSFDGAAGPQTILPAPGYGELDFEAPRAGSYKLPVLGYAKNAKVIDTNNETVSYHEMFRGKYTLLNFMYTRCDDLNGCPLTHVVFSRIKELAKQDPTVAQNLQMLSMSFDPSYDTPEHLKKLESGLHDQHMDMDHSSGHEGHDMQHGDHQMHHEPETETVNWKYLTTHSEEELFPILDDYGQSVIPKSDDAGDDDGNFSHILRVFLIDPDLKIRNIYSVSFLHPDIIINDLKTLMMEYGVDESNAKNQHLQNIRIGAGDSKAGYETKNYITNSLSIQNRQGKETDLLKFVENPPLGLPEVPVPADNPVTEAKIKLGKKLFFDRRLSLNNTISCAICHVPEQGFTNHEILTAVGFEGRSVKRNAPTIYNTAYFKKLFHDGRETSLEHQVWQPMLARNEMANPSFGVVIEKLRHLEDYDGLFEAAFDGQQASFETIPKAIASYERTLNSANSPFDRWYYGKEKDAMPPSAIRGFDLFAGKAQCIACHTVTEKHALFTDNSLHNTGIGWERAMRKDPETQRVQVAPGRYVDVKNDIIKSVGNQQEGDLGHYEVTQDPADRWKYRTPSLRNVALTAPYMHDGSLGTLEEVVTFYNGGGIKNEIQSPLIQPLNLTSAEMEDLVAFLKSLNGDNVAEIISDSFATPIGDHSKN
;
A
#
# COMPACT_ATOMS: atom_id res chain seq x y z
N MET A 1 22.42 62.41 12.45
CA MET A 1 23.74 63.07 12.56
C MET A 1 24.71 62.03 13.10
N THR A 2 25.45 61.33 12.21
CA THR A 2 26.91 61.54 11.92
C THR A 2 27.79 61.16 13.12
N HIS A 3 28.83 60.33 13.06
CA HIS A 3 29.64 59.78 11.96
C HIS A 3 30.56 58.66 12.54
N LEU A 4 30.74 57.58 11.78
CA LEU A 4 32.01 56.95 11.35
C LEU A 4 33.14 56.54 12.35
N LYS A 5 33.46 55.23 12.30
CA LYS A 5 34.79 54.59 12.05
C LYS A 5 35.99 54.88 13.00
N LYS A 6 36.49 53.85 13.72
CA LYS A 6 37.64 52.96 13.33
C LYS A 6 38.23 52.17 14.54
N ILE A 7 38.35 50.86 14.32
CA ILE A 7 39.36 49.87 14.75
C ILE A 7 40.55 50.39 15.57
N THR A 8 40.85 49.77 16.73
CA THR A 8 42.22 49.44 17.16
C THR A 8 42.22 48.30 18.19
N LEU A 9 43.20 47.40 18.04
CA LEU A 9 43.51 46.18 18.79
C LEU A 9 44.58 46.48 19.89
N GLY A 10 44.58 45.72 21.00
CA GLY A 10 45.67 45.64 22.00
C GLY A 10 45.15 45.06 23.32
N ILE A 11 45.30 43.75 23.64
CA ILE A 11 46.48 42.95 24.05
C ILE A 11 47.12 43.40 25.38
N PHE A 12 47.03 42.52 26.39
CA PHE A 12 48.06 42.20 27.40
C PHE A 12 48.03 40.66 27.55
N PHE A 13 49.02 39.92 27.02
CA PHE A 13 50.23 39.39 27.69
C PHE A 13 49.89 38.61 28.98
N SER A 14 50.24 37.33 29.15
CA SER A 14 51.57 36.70 28.99
C SER A 14 51.41 35.16 29.16
N ILE A 15 52.18 34.23 28.58
CA ILE A 15 53.61 33.90 28.80
C ILE A 15 54.07 32.83 27.77
N SER A 16 55.26 33.05 27.19
CA SER A 16 56.32 32.15 26.63
C SER A 16 56.00 31.06 25.56
N LEU A 17 56.46 31.16 24.30
CA LEU A 17 57.80 30.80 23.73
C LEU A 17 58.29 29.40 24.16
N SER A 18 58.74 28.45 23.33
CA SER A 18 59.02 28.25 21.89
C SER A 18 59.58 26.80 21.83
N THR A 19 59.30 25.88 20.88
CA THR A 19 59.78 25.80 19.49
C THR A 19 59.20 24.55 18.81
N ASN A 20 58.99 24.66 17.49
CA ASN A 20 58.58 23.64 16.52
C ASN A 20 59.30 22.28 16.61
N VAL A 21 58.58 21.19 16.33
CA VAL A 21 58.65 20.39 15.08
C VAL A 21 57.57 19.29 15.15
N GLN A 22 56.78 19.20 14.09
CA GLN A 22 55.81 18.11 13.86
C GLN A 22 56.56 16.78 13.70
N SER A 23 56.21 15.81 14.54
CA SER A 23 56.38 14.38 14.27
C SER A 23 55.01 13.71 14.45
N PHE A 24 54.42 13.32 13.31
CA PHE A 24 53.38 12.30 13.26
C PHE A 24 54.01 10.98 13.71
N ASP A 25 53.48 10.37 14.77
CA ASP A 25 53.11 8.95 14.79
C ASP A 25 52.51 8.52 16.14
N GLY A 26 51.40 7.78 16.03
CA GLY A 26 51.17 6.58 16.84
C GLY A 26 50.56 6.72 18.23
N ALA A 27 49.24 6.85 18.30
CA ALA A 27 48.45 6.13 19.31
C ALA A 27 47.15 5.66 18.65
N ALA A 28 47.18 4.40 18.23
CA ALA A 28 46.09 3.70 17.57
C ALA A 28 44.83 3.71 18.46
N GLY A 29 43.70 4.14 17.89
CA GLY A 29 42.39 3.73 18.37
C GLY A 29 42.27 2.20 18.31
N PRO A 30 41.27 1.59 18.97
CA PRO A 30 41.15 0.14 19.03
C PRO A 30 41.17 -0.41 17.60
N GLN A 31 42.23 -1.17 17.28
CA GLN A 31 42.34 -1.89 16.03
C GLN A 31 41.25 -2.94 16.04
N THR A 32 40.12 -2.63 15.40
CA THR A 32 39.17 -3.65 14.96
C THR A 32 39.94 -4.61 14.08
N ILE A 33 40.17 -5.83 14.57
CA ILE A 33 40.71 -6.92 13.78
C ILE A 33 39.78 -7.07 12.58
N LEU A 34 40.31 -6.80 11.38
CA LEU A 34 39.53 -6.88 10.15
C LEU A 34 39.15 -8.35 9.91
N PRO A 35 37.86 -8.67 9.73
CA PRO A 35 37.37 -10.04 9.72
C PRO A 35 37.78 -10.85 8.48
N ALA A 36 38.27 -10.18 7.42
CA ALA A 36 38.74 -10.84 6.21
C ALA A 36 39.75 -9.98 5.41
N PRO A 37 40.67 -10.58 4.62
CA PRO A 37 41.58 -9.85 3.75
C PRO A 37 40.81 -9.10 2.64
N GLY A 38 40.91 -7.78 2.61
CA GLY A 38 40.24 -6.92 1.60
C GLY A 38 38.98 -6.19 2.10
N TYR A 39 38.58 -6.41 3.36
CA TYR A 39 37.54 -5.61 4.01
C TYR A 39 38.16 -4.32 4.58
N GLY A 40 37.83 -3.18 3.99
CA GLY A 40 38.31 -1.85 4.37
C GLY A 40 37.33 -0.76 3.90
N GLU A 41 37.60 0.51 4.23
CA GLU A 41 36.81 1.63 3.69
C GLU A 41 36.74 1.54 2.16
N LEU A 42 35.57 1.82 1.59
CA LEU A 42 35.38 1.85 0.13
C LEU A 42 36.47 2.71 -0.52
N ASP A 43 37.11 2.17 -1.57
CA ASP A 43 38.13 2.89 -2.35
C ASP A 43 37.52 3.96 -3.27
N PHE A 44 36.20 4.13 -3.22
CA PHE A 44 35.42 5.16 -3.88
C PHE A 44 34.30 5.70 -2.96
N GLU A 45 33.83 6.93 -3.23
CA GLU A 45 32.67 7.49 -2.54
C GLU A 45 31.41 6.74 -2.97
N ALA A 46 30.70 6.12 -2.01
CA ALA A 46 29.45 5.42 -2.29
C ALA A 46 28.45 6.37 -2.98
N PRO A 47 27.74 5.91 -4.03
CA PRO A 47 26.78 6.75 -4.72
C PRO A 47 25.65 7.14 -3.76
N ARG A 48 25.25 8.41 -3.80
CA ARG A 48 24.20 8.93 -2.90
C ARG A 48 22.87 8.25 -3.22
N ALA A 49 22.09 7.89 -2.21
CA ALA A 49 20.74 7.36 -2.40
C ALA A 49 19.92 8.26 -3.32
N GLY A 50 19.18 7.66 -4.27
CA GLY A 50 18.37 8.38 -5.26
C GLY A 50 19.14 8.98 -6.45
N SER A 51 20.48 8.95 -6.45
CA SER A 51 21.28 9.47 -7.58
C SER A 51 21.39 8.50 -8.77
N TYR A 52 20.88 7.28 -8.63
CA TYR A 52 20.90 6.21 -9.63
C TYR A 52 19.63 5.36 -9.53
N LYS A 53 19.45 4.41 -10.44
CA LYS A 53 18.35 3.44 -10.43
C LYS A 53 18.89 2.03 -10.44
N LEU A 54 18.23 1.16 -9.69
CA LEU A 54 18.55 -0.26 -9.66
C LEU A 54 17.75 -1.00 -10.74
N PRO A 55 18.39 -1.70 -11.68
CA PRO A 55 17.69 -2.45 -12.71
C PRO A 55 16.91 -3.62 -12.09
N VAL A 56 15.93 -4.14 -12.83
CA VAL A 56 15.30 -5.42 -12.51
C VAL A 56 16.17 -6.52 -13.13
N LEU A 57 16.89 -7.27 -12.29
CA LEU A 57 17.78 -8.37 -12.73
C LEU A 57 17.00 -9.67 -12.99
N GLY A 58 15.82 -9.79 -12.37
CA GLY A 58 14.95 -10.95 -12.48
C GLY A 58 13.88 -10.92 -11.40
N TYR A 59 13.14 -12.01 -11.28
CA TYR A 59 12.16 -12.22 -10.22
C TYR A 59 12.67 -13.26 -9.24
N ALA A 60 12.52 -12.97 -7.95
CA ALA A 60 12.84 -13.90 -6.88
C ALA A 60 11.98 -15.15 -7.03
N LYS A 61 12.61 -16.32 -6.95
CA LYS A 61 11.96 -17.62 -7.08
C LYS A 61 11.32 -18.03 -5.77
N ASN A 62 10.17 -18.69 -5.84
CA ASN A 62 9.51 -19.16 -4.63
C ASN A 62 10.08 -20.50 -4.18
N ALA A 63 10.21 -20.68 -2.87
CA ALA A 63 10.63 -21.92 -2.26
C ALA A 63 9.86 -22.15 -0.96
N LYS A 64 9.69 -23.41 -0.58
CA LYS A 64 9.26 -23.81 0.77
C LYS A 64 10.49 -24.10 1.59
N VAL A 65 10.58 -23.49 2.76
CA VAL A 65 11.68 -23.64 3.70
C VAL A 65 11.11 -23.75 5.10
N ILE A 66 11.95 -24.07 6.07
CA ILE A 66 11.61 -24.20 7.47
C ILE A 66 12.30 -23.08 8.22
N ASP A 67 11.56 -22.41 9.11
CA ASP A 67 12.15 -21.44 10.02
C ASP A 67 12.69 -22.08 11.31
N THR A 68 13.25 -21.27 12.20
CA THR A 68 13.81 -21.71 13.49
C THR A 68 12.76 -22.23 14.48
N ASN A 69 11.47 -22.01 14.22
CA ASN A 69 10.36 -22.56 15.00
C ASN A 69 9.84 -23.89 14.43
N ASN A 70 10.53 -24.43 13.42
CA ASN A 70 10.14 -25.63 12.70
C ASN A 70 8.82 -25.46 11.93
N GLU A 71 8.49 -24.23 11.53
CA GLU A 71 7.32 -23.91 10.70
C GLU A 71 7.72 -23.86 9.22
N THR A 72 6.93 -24.51 8.37
CA THR A 72 7.13 -24.40 6.92
C THR A 72 6.64 -23.04 6.43
N VAL A 73 7.55 -22.23 5.91
CA VAL A 73 7.31 -20.88 5.39
C VAL A 73 7.70 -20.78 3.91
N SER A 74 7.07 -19.87 3.17
CA SER A 74 7.35 -19.64 1.75
C SER A 74 8.19 -18.39 1.54
N TYR A 75 9.23 -18.47 0.69
CA TYR A 75 10.05 -17.30 0.32
C TYR A 75 9.22 -16.09 -0.13
N HIS A 76 8.25 -16.28 -1.03
CA HIS A 76 7.39 -15.17 -1.48
C HIS A 76 6.53 -14.57 -0.37
N GLU A 77 6.08 -15.36 0.60
CA GLU A 77 5.34 -14.83 1.76
C GLU A 77 6.26 -14.01 2.64
N MET A 78 7.49 -14.48 2.86
CA MET A 78 8.48 -13.75 3.63
C MET A 78 8.84 -12.44 2.94
N PHE A 79 9.10 -12.44 1.63
CA PHE A 79 9.61 -11.27 0.90
C PHE A 79 8.57 -10.14 0.72
N ARG A 80 7.27 -10.45 0.71
CA ARG A 80 6.22 -9.48 0.38
C ARG A 80 6.16 -8.33 1.40
N GLY A 81 6.07 -7.11 0.88
CA GLY A 81 5.92 -5.92 1.70
C GLY A 81 7.18 -5.50 2.46
N LYS A 82 8.32 -6.17 2.24
CA LYS A 82 9.62 -5.83 2.82
C LYS A 82 10.69 -5.83 1.73
N TYR A 83 11.71 -5.02 1.92
CA TYR A 83 12.95 -5.17 1.18
C TYR A 83 13.76 -6.27 1.86
N THR A 84 14.15 -7.28 1.08
CA THR A 84 14.75 -8.49 1.62
C THR A 84 16.19 -8.61 1.18
N LEU A 85 17.09 -8.78 2.14
CA LEU A 85 18.42 -9.29 1.89
C LEU A 85 18.41 -10.80 2.11
N LEU A 86 18.51 -11.56 1.02
CA LEU A 86 18.61 -13.02 1.06
C LEU A 86 20.07 -13.44 0.83
N ASN A 87 20.65 -14.16 1.77
CA ASN A 87 21.93 -14.84 1.59
C ASN A 87 21.77 -16.35 1.82
N PHE A 88 22.71 -17.10 1.26
CA PHE A 88 22.84 -18.53 1.49
C PHE A 88 24.09 -18.73 2.37
N MET A 89 24.00 -19.57 3.40
CA MET A 89 25.07 -19.83 4.36
C MET A 89 25.02 -21.27 4.90
N TYR A 90 25.96 -21.61 5.79
CA TYR A 90 25.90 -22.78 6.67
C TYR A 90 26.72 -22.48 7.92
N THR A 91 26.35 -23.08 9.06
CA THR A 91 26.93 -22.66 10.35
C THR A 91 28.38 -23.10 10.55
N ARG A 92 28.83 -24.13 9.82
CA ARG A 92 30.19 -24.69 9.89
C ARG A 92 31.16 -24.05 8.88
N CYS A 93 30.78 -22.94 8.24
CA CYS A 93 31.61 -22.30 7.23
C CYS A 93 32.91 -21.73 7.79
N ASP A 94 34.03 -22.18 7.24
CA ASP A 94 35.38 -21.72 7.57
C ASP A 94 35.94 -20.67 6.57
N ASP A 95 35.21 -20.37 5.49
CA ASP A 95 35.60 -19.36 4.52
C ASP A 95 35.41 -17.95 5.08
N LEU A 96 36.51 -17.31 5.48
CA LEU A 96 36.53 -15.93 6.00
C LEU A 96 35.87 -14.92 5.06
N ASN A 97 35.90 -15.14 3.74
CA ASN A 97 35.26 -14.26 2.75
C ASN A 97 33.82 -14.64 2.42
N GLY A 98 33.27 -15.67 3.08
CA GLY A 98 31.93 -16.21 2.88
C GLY A 98 30.96 -15.83 4.01
N CYS A 99 30.61 -16.81 4.84
CA CYS A 99 29.60 -16.65 5.89
C CYS A 99 30.01 -15.65 7.01
N PRO A 100 31.25 -15.67 7.54
CA PRO A 100 31.71 -14.68 8.52
C PRO A 100 31.62 -13.24 8.00
N LEU A 101 32.02 -13.00 6.75
CA LEU A 101 31.89 -11.69 6.11
C LEU A 101 30.43 -11.22 6.02
N THR A 102 29.53 -12.10 5.54
CA THR A 102 28.10 -11.77 5.44
C THR A 102 27.50 -11.46 6.80
N HIS A 103 27.89 -12.23 7.82
CA HIS A 103 27.41 -12.04 9.18
C HIS A 103 27.82 -10.68 9.74
N VAL A 104 29.08 -10.27 9.55
CA VAL A 104 29.57 -8.95 9.97
C VAL A 104 28.85 -7.83 9.22
N VAL A 105 28.68 -7.95 7.91
CA VAL A 105 27.98 -6.95 7.10
C VAL A 105 26.51 -6.81 7.55
N PHE A 106 25.80 -7.92 7.74
CA PHE A 106 24.39 -7.92 8.18
C PHE A 106 24.24 -7.35 9.58
N SER A 107 25.16 -7.67 10.50
CA SER A 107 25.21 -7.06 11.83
C SER A 107 25.43 -5.54 11.74
N ARG A 108 26.33 -5.08 10.87
CA ARG A 108 26.55 -3.64 10.65
C ARG A 108 25.35 -2.95 10.01
N ILE A 109 24.67 -3.59 9.06
CA ILE A 109 23.41 -3.11 8.47
C ILE A 109 22.35 -2.97 9.54
N LYS A 110 22.23 -3.95 10.46
CA LYS A 110 21.31 -3.89 11.59
C LYS A 110 21.62 -2.69 12.49
N GLU A 111 22.89 -2.40 12.78
CA GLU A 111 23.28 -1.22 13.55
C GLU A 111 23.03 0.11 12.83
N LEU A 112 23.28 0.18 11.52
CA LEU A 112 22.98 1.38 10.72
C LEU A 112 21.46 1.60 10.61
N ALA A 113 20.69 0.53 10.44
CA ALA A 113 19.23 0.58 10.40
C ALA A 113 18.63 1.05 11.73
N LYS A 114 19.23 0.74 12.88
CA LYS A 114 18.77 1.30 14.18
C LYS A 114 18.80 2.83 14.21
N GLN A 115 19.65 3.46 13.40
CA GLN A 115 19.77 4.92 13.30
C GLN A 115 18.80 5.51 12.27
N ASP A 116 18.10 4.66 11.50
CA ASP A 116 17.14 5.02 10.46
C ASP A 116 15.86 4.16 10.59
N PRO A 117 14.83 4.66 11.30
CA PRO A 117 13.60 3.91 11.52
C PRO A 117 12.87 3.49 10.24
N THR A 118 12.98 4.28 9.17
CA THR A 118 12.33 3.98 7.89
C THR A 118 12.99 2.76 7.26
N VAL A 119 14.32 2.68 7.29
CA VAL A 119 15.07 1.47 6.88
C VAL A 119 14.76 0.30 7.82
N ALA A 120 14.81 0.50 9.13
CA ALA A 120 14.60 -0.57 10.12
C ALA A 120 13.26 -1.28 9.96
N GLN A 121 12.21 -0.52 9.69
CA GLN A 121 10.85 -1.04 9.53
C GLN A 121 10.64 -1.74 8.20
N ASN A 122 11.32 -1.33 7.13
CA ASN A 122 11.07 -1.85 5.78
C ASN A 122 12.06 -2.94 5.35
N LEU A 123 13.21 -3.06 6.03
CA LEU A 123 14.22 -4.07 5.76
C LEU A 123 13.96 -5.37 6.54
N GLN A 124 14.24 -6.49 5.89
CA GLN A 124 14.40 -7.78 6.54
C GLN A 124 15.61 -8.53 5.97
N MET A 125 16.19 -9.40 6.78
CA MET A 125 17.37 -10.18 6.43
C MET A 125 17.07 -11.67 6.62
N LEU A 126 17.39 -12.48 5.62
CA LEU A 126 17.10 -13.90 5.59
C LEU A 126 18.36 -14.69 5.21
N SER A 127 18.75 -15.60 6.08
CA SER A 127 19.88 -16.51 5.90
C SER A 127 19.39 -17.93 5.64
N MET A 128 19.55 -18.43 4.41
CA MET A 128 19.20 -19.80 4.05
C MET A 128 20.38 -20.75 4.25
N SER A 129 20.19 -21.82 5.02
CA SER A 129 21.19 -22.88 5.16
C SER A 129 21.26 -23.76 3.90
N PHE A 130 22.46 -24.19 3.52
CA PHE A 130 22.67 -25.29 2.57
C PHE A 130 23.09 -26.63 3.20
N ASP A 131 23.06 -26.74 4.52
CA ASP A 131 23.32 -27.98 5.25
C ASP A 131 22.12 -28.35 6.14
N PRO A 132 21.00 -28.82 5.57
CA PRO A 132 19.81 -29.16 6.35
C PRO A 132 20.03 -30.34 7.31
N SER A 133 21.12 -31.10 7.15
CA SER A 133 21.48 -32.21 8.02
C SER A 133 22.02 -31.72 9.37
N TYR A 134 22.81 -30.65 9.35
CA TYR A 134 23.41 -30.06 10.55
C TYR A 134 22.69 -28.79 11.01
N ASP A 135 22.25 -27.92 10.10
CA ASP A 135 21.57 -26.67 10.41
C ASP A 135 20.06 -26.88 10.57
N THR A 136 19.71 -27.68 11.59
CA THR A 136 18.31 -27.90 11.96
C THR A 136 17.70 -26.62 12.56
N PRO A 137 16.36 -26.48 12.59
CA PRO A 137 15.69 -25.35 13.24
C PRO A 137 16.19 -25.07 14.67
N GLU A 138 16.43 -26.12 15.46
CA GLU A 138 16.94 -26.00 16.83
C GLU A 138 18.37 -25.43 16.89
N HIS A 139 19.22 -25.77 15.92
CA HIS A 139 20.57 -25.23 15.82
C HIS A 139 20.56 -23.77 15.35
N LEU A 140 19.76 -23.46 14.33
CA LEU A 140 19.63 -22.10 13.80
C LEU A 140 18.97 -21.13 14.79
N LYS A 141 18.07 -21.61 15.66
CA LYS A 141 17.45 -20.79 16.72
C LYS A 141 18.47 -20.21 17.71
N LYS A 142 19.61 -20.88 17.90
CA LYS A 142 20.71 -20.39 18.75
C LYS A 142 21.45 -19.21 18.13
N LEU A 143 21.49 -19.14 16.80
CA LEU A 143 22.06 -18.01 16.05
C LEU A 143 21.11 -16.81 16.03
N GLU A 144 19.80 -17.06 15.94
CA GLU A 144 18.78 -16.00 15.96
C GLU A 144 18.66 -15.31 17.34
N SER A 145 18.83 -16.07 18.43
CA SER A 145 18.76 -15.56 19.82
C SER A 145 20.03 -14.84 20.31
N GLY A 146 21.07 -14.71 19.47
CA GLY A 146 22.30 -13.98 19.81
C GLY A 146 23.20 -14.67 20.84
N LEU A 147 22.95 -15.94 21.17
CA LEU A 147 23.76 -16.72 22.13
C LEU A 147 25.18 -17.06 21.61
N HIS A 148 25.54 -16.63 20.40
CA HIS A 148 26.89 -16.78 19.86
C HIS A 148 27.82 -15.59 20.19
N ASP A 149 27.28 -14.45 20.66
CA ASP A 149 28.10 -13.28 21.05
C ASP A 149 28.90 -13.50 22.36
N GLN A 150 28.71 -14.63 23.07
CA GLN A 150 29.36 -14.89 24.36
C GLN A 150 30.48 -15.94 24.34
N HIS A 151 30.77 -16.59 23.19
CA HIS A 151 31.73 -17.70 23.15
C HIS A 151 33.01 -17.45 22.34
N MET A 152 33.31 -16.21 21.98
CA MET A 152 34.63 -15.82 21.46
C MET A 152 35.54 -15.14 22.51
N ASP A 153 35.20 -15.25 23.80
CA ASP A 153 36.11 -14.89 24.88
C ASP A 153 36.17 -16.01 25.92
N MET A 154 37.40 -16.42 26.26
CA MET A 154 37.81 -17.28 27.38
C MET A 154 37.71 -18.80 27.18
N ASP A 155 38.66 -19.34 26.43
CA ASP A 155 39.23 -20.64 26.73
C ASP A 155 40.19 -20.48 27.93
N HIS A 156 39.81 -20.95 29.13
CA HIS A 156 40.74 -21.45 30.17
C HIS A 156 40.00 -21.95 31.45
N SER A 157 40.28 -23.23 31.77
CA SER A 157 40.37 -23.85 33.11
C SER A 157 39.24 -24.75 33.64
N SER A 158 39.63 -26.03 33.81
CA SER A 158 39.36 -27.00 34.87
C SER A 158 37.92 -27.43 35.23
N GLY A 159 37.71 -28.75 35.22
CA GLY A 159 36.43 -29.39 35.53
C GLY A 159 36.17 -29.68 37.01
N HIS A 160 34.92 -30.05 37.30
CA HIS A 160 34.54 -31.01 38.33
C HIS A 160 33.08 -31.45 38.15
N GLU A 161 32.81 -32.69 38.53
CA GLU A 161 31.50 -33.35 38.48
C GLU A 161 30.52 -32.84 39.53
N GLY A 162 29.23 -32.84 39.16
CA GLY A 162 28.10 -33.26 40.01
C GLY A 162 27.57 -32.30 41.08
N HIS A 163 26.31 -31.86 40.94
CA HIS A 163 25.23 -32.09 41.92
C HIS A 163 23.92 -31.42 41.47
N ASP A 164 22.80 -32.13 41.69
CA ASP A 164 21.44 -31.57 41.74
C ASP A 164 21.37 -30.30 42.58
N MET A 165 20.42 -29.40 42.27
CA MET A 165 19.43 -28.85 43.22
C MET A 165 18.49 -27.84 42.55
N GLN A 166 17.29 -27.79 43.11
CA GLN A 166 16.07 -27.11 42.68
C GLN A 166 16.01 -25.64 43.17
N HIS A 167 15.15 -24.85 42.51
CA HIS A 167 14.56 -23.55 42.88
C HIS A 167 15.23 -22.24 42.42
N GLY A 168 14.39 -21.34 41.90
CA GLY A 168 14.64 -19.90 41.87
C GLY A 168 13.82 -19.12 40.83
N ASP A 169 12.58 -18.76 41.18
CA ASP A 169 11.78 -17.74 40.49
C ASP A 169 12.54 -16.40 40.47
N HIS A 170 12.90 -15.90 39.29
CA HIS A 170 13.24 -14.50 39.08
C HIS A 170 12.56 -13.99 37.80
N GLN A 171 11.44 -13.31 37.99
CA GLN A 171 10.82 -12.45 37.00
C GLN A 171 11.81 -11.37 36.56
N MET A 172 12.30 -11.45 35.33
CA MET A 172 12.92 -10.32 34.65
C MET A 172 11.81 -9.47 34.01
N HIS A 173 11.77 -8.20 34.40
CA HIS A 173 10.96 -7.17 33.78
C HIS A 173 11.40 -7.01 32.31
N HIS A 174 10.49 -7.29 31.37
CA HIS A 174 10.67 -6.94 29.96
C HIS A 174 10.54 -5.41 29.81
N GLU A 175 11.65 -4.75 29.46
CA GLU A 175 11.61 -3.45 28.78
C GLU A 175 10.99 -3.62 27.38
N PRO A 176 10.32 -2.58 26.84
CA PRO A 176 9.67 -2.68 25.53
C PRO A 176 10.72 -2.81 24.43
N GLU A 177 10.59 -3.86 23.61
CA GLU A 177 11.45 -4.14 22.46
C GLU A 177 11.50 -2.93 21.52
N THR A 178 12.66 -2.29 21.43
CA THR A 178 12.95 -1.29 20.39
C THR A 178 12.87 -1.96 19.03
N GLU A 179 12.17 -1.35 18.06
CA GLU A 179 12.02 -1.83 16.68
C GLU A 179 13.38 -2.22 16.06
N THR A 180 13.65 -3.52 15.95
CA THR A 180 14.90 -4.05 15.36
C THR A 180 14.61 -4.70 14.00
N VAL A 181 15.56 -4.55 13.06
CA VAL A 181 15.53 -5.28 11.78
C VAL A 181 15.48 -6.78 12.05
N ASN A 182 14.47 -7.43 11.48
CA ASN A 182 14.27 -8.86 11.63
C ASN A 182 15.32 -9.64 10.81
N TRP A 183 16.10 -10.49 11.48
CA TRP A 183 17.09 -11.38 10.84
C TRP A 183 16.74 -12.83 11.15
N LYS A 184 16.21 -13.53 10.15
CA LYS A 184 15.77 -14.92 10.29
C LYS A 184 16.71 -15.89 9.61
N TYR A 185 16.76 -17.11 10.14
CA TYR A 185 17.50 -18.23 9.59
C TYR A 185 16.53 -19.30 9.10
N LEU A 186 16.86 -19.92 7.97
CA LEU A 186 15.99 -20.83 7.23
C LEU A 186 16.76 -22.09 6.85
N THR A 187 16.07 -23.21 6.73
CA THR A 187 16.62 -24.50 6.29
C THR A 187 15.57 -25.32 5.53
N THR A 188 15.86 -26.56 5.11
CA THR A 188 14.89 -27.49 4.50
C THR A 188 14.82 -28.80 5.29
N HIS A 189 13.85 -29.68 4.99
CA HIS A 189 13.78 -30.99 5.67
C HIS A 189 14.85 -31.95 5.15
N SER A 190 15.34 -31.72 3.94
CA SER A 190 16.31 -32.57 3.26
C SER A 190 17.06 -31.82 2.17
N GLU A 191 18.19 -32.38 1.75
CA GLU A 191 18.94 -31.88 0.59
C GLU A 191 18.12 -31.92 -0.71
N GLU A 192 17.23 -32.91 -0.87
CA GLU A 192 16.36 -33.02 -2.05
C GLU A 192 15.43 -31.81 -2.20
N GLU A 193 14.95 -31.25 -1.09
CA GLU A 193 14.15 -30.03 -1.07
C GLU A 193 15.00 -28.76 -1.25
N LEU A 194 16.28 -28.81 -0.90
CA LEU A 194 17.21 -27.69 -1.01
C LEU A 194 17.71 -27.47 -2.44
N PHE A 195 18.04 -28.54 -3.17
CA PHE A 195 18.65 -28.43 -4.51
C PHE A 195 17.88 -27.55 -5.50
N PRO A 196 16.54 -27.65 -5.63
CA PRO A 196 15.78 -26.78 -6.51
C PRO A 196 15.90 -25.29 -6.14
N ILE A 197 16.01 -24.98 -4.85
CA ILE A 197 16.17 -23.61 -4.33
C ILE A 197 17.54 -23.07 -4.73
N LEU A 198 18.57 -23.88 -4.55
CA LEU A 198 19.93 -23.52 -4.94
C LEU A 198 20.03 -23.27 -6.46
N ASP A 199 19.41 -24.12 -7.28
CA ASP A 199 19.37 -23.96 -8.75
C ASP A 199 18.64 -22.67 -9.16
N ASP A 200 17.47 -22.41 -8.55
CA ASP A 200 16.66 -21.23 -8.80
C ASP A 200 17.38 -19.90 -8.52
N TYR A 201 18.32 -19.90 -7.56
CA TYR A 201 19.17 -18.76 -7.21
C TYR A 201 20.61 -18.88 -7.75
N GLY A 202 20.87 -19.86 -8.62
CA GLY A 202 22.17 -20.09 -9.27
C GLY A 202 23.31 -20.34 -8.28
N GLN A 203 23.02 -20.95 -7.13
CA GLN A 203 23.96 -21.29 -6.07
C GLN A 203 24.55 -22.68 -6.32
N SER A 204 25.76 -22.74 -6.88
CA SER A 204 26.49 -23.99 -6.98
C SER A 204 27.22 -24.27 -5.67
N VAL A 205 26.90 -25.40 -5.04
CA VAL A 205 27.51 -25.88 -3.81
C VAL A 205 28.30 -27.15 -4.12
N ILE A 206 29.59 -27.17 -3.79
CA ILE A 206 30.48 -28.31 -4.02
C ILE A 206 30.99 -28.78 -2.65
N PRO A 207 30.68 -30.01 -2.20
CA PRO A 207 31.28 -30.58 -1.00
C PRO A 207 32.80 -30.65 -1.15
N LYS A 208 33.53 -30.25 -0.12
CA LYS A 208 34.98 -30.45 -0.04
C LYS A 208 35.25 -31.86 0.49
N SER A 209 36.37 -32.42 0.09
CA SER A 209 36.83 -33.72 0.56
C SER A 209 38.19 -33.51 1.22
N ASP A 210 38.46 -34.22 2.30
CA ASP A 210 39.76 -34.22 2.96
C ASP A 210 40.84 -34.90 2.10
N ASP A 211 42.10 -34.84 2.55
CA ASP A 211 43.24 -35.47 1.85
C ASP A 211 43.11 -37.00 1.70
N ALA A 212 42.15 -37.62 2.41
CA ALA A 212 41.82 -39.05 2.35
C ALA A 212 40.63 -39.37 1.42
N GLY A 213 39.93 -38.35 0.92
CA GLY A 213 38.77 -38.47 0.01
C GLY A 213 37.43 -38.64 0.72
N ASP A 214 37.37 -38.48 2.05
CA ASP A 214 36.14 -38.44 2.82
C ASP A 214 35.57 -37.02 2.87
N ASP A 215 34.25 -36.90 2.97
CA ASP A 215 33.55 -35.62 3.11
C ASP A 215 33.92 -34.96 4.45
N ASP A 216 34.59 -33.80 4.39
CA ASP A 216 35.00 -33.05 5.58
C ASP A 216 33.85 -32.19 6.15
N GLY A 217 32.68 -32.22 5.51
CA GLY A 217 31.50 -31.45 5.87
C GLY A 217 31.59 -29.96 5.53
N ASN A 218 32.61 -29.54 4.76
CA ASN A 218 32.73 -28.19 4.25
C ASN A 218 32.20 -28.08 2.82
N PHE A 219 31.73 -26.89 2.47
CA PHE A 219 31.23 -26.59 1.14
C PHE A 219 32.00 -25.44 0.51
N SER A 220 32.30 -25.57 -0.79
CA SER A 220 32.74 -24.47 -1.63
C SER A 220 31.52 -23.90 -2.36
N HIS A 221 31.21 -22.63 -2.15
CA HIS A 221 30.12 -21.94 -2.83
C HIS A 221 30.51 -20.49 -3.18
N ILE A 222 29.77 -19.89 -4.11
CA ILE A 222 29.95 -18.47 -4.45
C ILE A 222 29.10 -17.64 -3.49
N LEU A 223 29.70 -16.69 -2.79
CA LEU A 223 28.94 -15.74 -1.98
C LEU A 223 28.11 -14.81 -2.88
N ARG A 224 26.80 -14.79 -2.64
CA ARG A 224 25.85 -13.85 -3.21
C ARG A 224 24.83 -13.43 -2.17
N VAL A 225 24.58 -12.13 -2.11
CA VAL A 225 23.46 -11.56 -1.36
C VAL A 225 22.51 -10.89 -2.33
N PHE A 226 21.25 -11.29 -2.31
CA PHE A 226 20.22 -10.77 -3.19
C PHE A 226 19.45 -9.65 -2.47
N LEU A 227 19.35 -8.48 -3.11
CA LEU A 227 18.39 -7.45 -2.71
C LEU A 227 17.10 -7.68 -3.50
N ILE A 228 16.03 -8.01 -2.80
CA ILE A 228 14.70 -8.28 -3.36
C ILE A 228 13.74 -7.21 -2.87
N ASP A 229 12.99 -6.59 -3.79
CA ASP A 229 12.01 -5.57 -3.46
C ASP A 229 10.62 -6.15 -3.07
N PRO A 230 9.68 -5.34 -2.56
CA PRO A 230 8.36 -5.80 -2.15
C PRO A 230 7.52 -6.44 -3.27
N ASP A 231 7.85 -6.18 -4.54
CA ASP A 231 7.22 -6.77 -5.73
C ASP A 231 7.91 -8.08 -6.17
N LEU A 232 8.80 -8.63 -5.35
CA LEU A 232 9.56 -9.85 -5.62
C LEU A 232 10.58 -9.71 -6.76
N LYS A 233 11.01 -8.50 -7.11
CA LYS A 233 12.04 -8.28 -8.13
C LYS A 233 13.40 -8.30 -7.47
N ILE A 234 14.35 -9.00 -8.07
CA ILE A 234 15.76 -8.94 -7.68
C ILE A 234 16.32 -7.63 -8.25
N ARG A 235 16.73 -6.73 -7.37
CA ARG A 235 17.20 -5.38 -7.71
C ARG A 235 18.71 -5.24 -7.69
N ASN A 236 19.39 -6.07 -6.89
CA ASN A 236 20.85 -6.20 -6.93
C ASN A 236 21.30 -7.59 -6.46
N ILE A 237 22.52 -7.98 -6.84
CA ILE A 237 23.20 -9.18 -6.34
C ILE A 237 24.62 -8.78 -5.93
N TYR A 238 24.88 -8.72 -4.62
CA TYR A 238 26.18 -8.35 -4.07
C TYR A 238 27.11 -9.56 -4.04
N SER A 239 28.33 -9.39 -4.54
CA SER A 239 29.44 -10.32 -4.38
C SER A 239 30.40 -9.84 -3.29
N VAL A 240 31.39 -10.66 -2.93
CA VAL A 240 32.41 -10.35 -1.89
C VAL A 240 33.00 -8.94 -2.04
N SER A 241 33.32 -8.49 -3.26
CA SER A 241 33.93 -7.18 -3.51
C SER A 241 32.98 -5.98 -3.40
N PHE A 242 31.66 -6.21 -3.38
CA PHE A 242 30.63 -5.16 -3.34
C PHE A 242 29.65 -5.30 -2.18
N LEU A 243 29.90 -6.27 -1.29
CA LEU A 243 29.09 -6.49 -0.08
C LEU A 243 29.50 -5.50 1.01
N HIS A 244 29.05 -4.24 0.86
CA HIS A 244 29.34 -3.16 1.80
C HIS A 244 28.05 -2.58 2.39
N PRO A 245 27.95 -2.37 3.72
CA PRO A 245 26.74 -1.89 4.37
C PRO A 245 26.25 -0.54 3.81
N ASP A 246 27.16 0.40 3.53
CA ASP A 246 26.78 1.72 3.00
C ASP A 246 26.18 1.65 1.58
N ILE A 247 26.68 0.75 0.74
CA ILE A 247 26.13 0.53 -0.61
C ILE A 247 24.71 -0.05 -0.48
N ILE A 248 24.54 -1.05 0.38
CA ILE A 248 23.26 -1.74 0.57
C ILE A 248 22.20 -0.79 1.15
N ILE A 249 22.58 0.06 2.12
CA ILE A 249 21.68 1.07 2.69
C ILE A 249 21.30 2.12 1.64
N ASN A 250 22.24 2.58 0.82
CA ASN A 250 21.92 3.53 -0.25
C ASN A 250 21.06 2.91 -1.35
N ASP A 251 21.29 1.65 -1.72
CA ASP A 251 20.45 0.88 -2.65
C ASP A 251 19.03 0.75 -2.10
N LEU A 252 18.90 0.39 -0.83
CA LEU A 252 17.62 0.27 -0.13
C LEU A 252 16.87 1.61 -0.11
N LYS A 253 17.52 2.69 0.31
CA LYS A 253 16.93 4.04 0.31
C LYS A 253 16.53 4.48 -1.11
N THR A 254 17.36 4.17 -2.11
CA THR A 254 17.05 4.45 -3.51
C THR A 254 15.78 3.73 -3.95
N LEU A 255 15.63 2.44 -3.61
CA LEU A 255 14.39 1.72 -3.89
C LEU A 255 13.21 2.31 -3.12
N MET A 256 13.37 2.61 -1.84
CA MET A 256 12.33 3.22 -1.02
C MET A 256 11.82 4.53 -1.62
N MET A 257 12.71 5.38 -2.14
CA MET A 257 12.34 6.59 -2.87
C MET A 257 11.60 6.27 -4.19
N GLU A 258 12.03 5.25 -4.95
CA GLU A 258 11.31 4.81 -6.16
C GLU A 258 9.89 4.32 -5.86
N TYR A 259 9.68 3.72 -4.69
CA TYR A 259 8.40 3.23 -4.20
C TYR A 259 7.59 4.28 -3.41
N GLY A 260 8.09 5.52 -3.27
CA GLY A 260 7.40 6.61 -2.59
C GLY A 260 7.36 6.50 -1.07
N VAL A 261 8.29 5.77 -0.46
CA VAL A 261 8.47 5.67 1.00
C VAL A 261 9.38 6.81 1.46
N ASP A 262 8.80 7.85 2.07
CA ASP A 262 9.51 9.05 2.54
C ASP A 262 9.89 8.96 4.05
N GLU A 263 11.03 9.57 4.43
CA GLU A 263 11.63 9.57 5.78
C GLU A 263 10.82 10.38 6.83
N SER A 264 9.74 11.06 6.43
CA SER A 264 8.89 11.86 7.32
C SER A 264 7.96 11.05 8.25
N ASN A 265 8.10 9.73 8.32
CA ASN A 265 7.10 8.81 8.88
C ASN A 265 7.21 8.48 10.38
N ALA A 266 8.16 9.08 11.13
CA ALA A 266 8.29 8.81 12.56
C ALA A 266 7.06 9.28 13.41
N LYS A 267 6.12 10.05 12.84
CA LYS A 267 4.87 10.47 13.53
C LYS A 267 3.67 9.56 13.30
N ASN A 268 3.75 8.56 12.42
CA ASN A 268 2.57 7.89 11.85
C ASN A 268 2.62 6.34 11.87
N GLN A 269 3.27 5.73 12.86
CA GLN A 269 3.34 4.26 12.98
C GLN A 269 1.95 3.57 12.96
N HIS A 270 0.89 4.20 13.53
CA HIS A 270 -0.46 3.64 13.47
C HIS A 270 -1.11 3.76 12.07
N LEU A 271 -0.77 4.79 11.29
CA LEU A 271 -1.32 4.97 9.93
C LEU A 271 -0.70 4.00 8.92
N GLN A 272 0.52 3.51 9.16
CA GLN A 272 1.20 2.56 8.26
C GLN A 272 0.64 1.13 8.32
N ASN A 273 -0.02 0.74 9.42
CA ASN A 273 -0.65 -0.57 9.54
C ASN A 273 -2.03 -0.65 8.87
N ILE A 274 -2.53 0.46 8.32
CA ILE A 274 -3.82 0.50 7.65
C ILE A 274 -3.62 0.02 6.21
N ARG A 275 -4.08 -1.20 5.92
CA ARG A 275 -4.13 -1.72 4.55
C ARG A 275 -5.09 -0.89 3.72
N ILE A 276 -4.64 -0.50 2.53
CA ILE A 276 -5.44 0.19 1.53
C ILE A 276 -5.53 -0.69 0.29
N GLY A 277 -6.75 -0.91 -0.22
CA GLY A 277 -7.03 -1.82 -1.32
C GLY A 277 -8.02 -2.91 -0.90
N ALA A 278 -8.18 -3.94 -1.74
CA ALA A 278 -9.11 -5.04 -1.47
C ALA A 278 -8.81 -5.69 -0.11
N GLY A 279 -9.85 -6.13 0.62
CA GLY A 279 -9.72 -6.80 1.91
C GLY A 279 -8.99 -8.14 1.80
N ASP A 280 -9.11 -8.81 0.66
CA ASP A 280 -8.28 -9.94 0.25
C ASP A 280 -7.65 -9.72 -1.14
N SER A 281 -6.42 -10.21 -1.35
CA SER A 281 -5.76 -10.15 -2.66
C SER A 281 -6.10 -11.40 -3.44
N LYS A 282 -6.76 -11.28 -4.60
CA LYS A 282 -7.02 -12.41 -5.51
C LYS A 282 -5.83 -12.75 -6.42
N ALA A 283 -4.66 -12.16 -6.20
CA ALA A 283 -3.47 -12.47 -6.99
C ALA A 283 -3.06 -13.93 -6.78
N GLY A 284 -2.95 -14.70 -7.87
CA GLY A 284 -2.65 -16.13 -7.78
C GLY A 284 -3.83 -17.00 -7.37
N TYR A 285 -5.07 -16.47 -7.35
CA TYR A 285 -6.29 -17.22 -7.02
C TYR A 285 -6.55 -18.38 -7.99
N GLU A 286 -5.99 -18.33 -9.20
CA GLU A 286 -5.99 -19.40 -10.18
C GLU A 286 -5.03 -20.55 -9.84
N THR A 287 -4.20 -20.41 -8.81
CA THR A 287 -3.25 -21.43 -8.40
C THR A 287 -3.79 -22.21 -7.21
N LYS A 288 -3.42 -23.50 -7.11
CA LYS A 288 -3.79 -24.34 -5.94
C LYS A 288 -3.12 -23.89 -4.64
N ASN A 289 -2.16 -22.97 -4.72
CA ASN A 289 -1.40 -22.45 -3.59
C ASN A 289 -1.89 -21.07 -3.15
N TYR A 290 -3.08 -20.65 -3.59
CA TYR A 290 -3.70 -19.43 -3.12
C TYR A 290 -3.90 -19.47 -1.60
N ILE A 291 -3.39 -18.46 -0.91
CA ILE A 291 -3.61 -18.23 0.52
C ILE A 291 -4.28 -16.87 0.65
N THR A 292 -5.39 -16.84 1.37
CA THR A 292 -6.11 -15.61 1.67
C THR A 292 -5.27 -14.72 2.57
N ASN A 293 -5.22 -13.42 2.24
CA ASN A 293 -4.64 -12.36 3.04
C ASN A 293 -5.74 -11.57 3.76
N SER A 294 -6.90 -12.18 4.08
CA SER A 294 -8.00 -11.48 4.73
C SER A 294 -7.64 -11.08 6.16
N LEU A 295 -7.84 -9.81 6.53
CA LEU A 295 -7.69 -9.33 7.90
C LEU A 295 -9.02 -9.45 8.67
N SER A 296 -8.94 -9.80 9.95
CA SER A 296 -10.10 -9.79 10.85
C SER A 296 -10.67 -8.38 11.03
N ILE A 297 -11.99 -8.26 11.21
CA ILE A 297 -12.65 -7.00 11.57
C ILE A 297 -12.07 -6.40 12.85
N GLN A 298 -11.58 -7.24 13.78
CA GLN A 298 -10.96 -6.77 15.03
C GLN A 298 -9.67 -5.98 14.81
N ASN A 299 -9.05 -6.10 13.63
CA ASN A 299 -7.85 -5.35 13.24
C ASN A 299 -8.19 -3.97 12.68
N ARG A 300 -9.48 -3.64 12.50
CA ARG A 300 -9.95 -2.31 12.07
C ARG A 300 -9.99 -1.37 13.27
N GLN A 301 -8.81 -0.99 13.75
CA GLN A 301 -8.64 0.02 14.79
C GLN A 301 -8.12 1.29 14.15
N GLY A 302 -8.56 2.44 14.66
CA GLY A 302 -8.21 3.73 14.11
C GLY A 302 -8.38 4.84 15.14
N LYS A 303 -7.97 6.04 14.75
CA LYS A 303 -7.98 7.22 15.61
C LYS A 303 -8.86 8.30 15.02
N GLU A 304 -9.76 8.84 15.84
CA GLU A 304 -10.58 9.99 15.47
C GLU A 304 -9.69 11.17 15.06
N THR A 305 -10.07 11.82 13.97
CA THR A 305 -9.36 12.95 13.37
C THR A 305 -10.27 14.15 13.29
N ASP A 306 -9.71 15.35 13.46
CA ASP A 306 -10.41 16.58 13.09
C ASP A 306 -10.55 16.65 11.57
N LEU A 307 -11.68 16.16 11.05
CA LEU A 307 -11.99 16.17 9.63
C LEU A 307 -12.34 17.58 9.10
N LEU A 308 -12.72 18.51 9.98
CA LEU A 308 -13.10 19.87 9.57
C LEU A 308 -11.91 20.62 8.95
N LYS A 309 -10.70 20.30 9.39
CA LYS A 309 -9.45 20.84 8.83
C LYS A 309 -9.35 20.67 7.30
N PHE A 310 -9.90 19.58 6.74
CA PHE A 310 -9.86 19.31 5.30
C PHE A 310 -10.90 20.11 4.50
N VAL A 311 -11.86 20.75 5.19
CA VAL A 311 -12.82 21.68 4.59
C VAL A 311 -12.30 23.11 4.68
N GLU A 312 -11.78 23.49 5.84
CA GLU A 312 -11.23 24.83 6.09
C GLU A 312 -9.92 25.07 5.33
N ASN A 313 -9.07 24.05 5.25
CA ASN A 313 -7.79 24.08 4.55
C ASN A 313 -7.66 22.85 3.64
N PRO A 314 -8.26 22.90 2.44
CA PRO A 314 -8.20 21.77 1.51
C PRO A 314 -6.75 21.39 1.17
N PRO A 315 -6.42 20.07 1.12
CA PRO A 315 -5.08 19.64 0.78
C PRO A 315 -4.62 20.15 -0.59
N LEU A 316 -3.30 20.30 -0.76
CA LEU A 316 -2.68 20.82 -1.98
C LEU A 316 -3.22 20.12 -3.23
N GLY A 317 -3.58 20.91 -4.25
CA GLY A 317 -4.14 20.41 -5.50
C GLY A 317 -5.66 20.35 -5.57
N LEU A 318 -6.36 20.63 -4.46
CA LEU A 318 -7.81 20.86 -4.44
C LEU A 318 -8.13 22.36 -4.36
N PRO A 319 -9.27 22.81 -4.94
CA PRO A 319 -9.79 24.16 -4.72
C PRO A 319 -10.48 24.26 -3.35
N GLU A 320 -10.98 25.45 -3.02
CA GLU A 320 -11.87 25.65 -1.87
C GLU A 320 -13.10 24.72 -1.97
N VAL A 321 -13.47 24.10 -0.84
CA VAL A 321 -14.61 23.17 -0.77
C VAL A 321 -15.92 23.94 -0.98
N PRO A 322 -16.77 23.52 -1.94
CA PRO A 322 -18.11 24.10 -2.09
C PRO A 322 -19.00 23.71 -0.90
N VAL A 323 -19.41 24.71 -0.11
CA VAL A 323 -20.32 24.53 1.03
C VAL A 323 -21.63 25.29 0.77
N PRO A 324 -22.79 24.61 0.73
CA PRO A 324 -24.09 25.29 0.61
C PRO A 324 -24.38 26.18 1.80
N ALA A 325 -24.94 27.38 1.55
CA ALA A 325 -25.27 28.34 2.59
C ALA A 325 -26.31 27.81 3.61
N ASP A 326 -27.19 26.92 3.17
CA ASP A 326 -28.24 26.30 3.99
C ASP A 326 -27.78 25.01 4.68
N ASN A 327 -26.54 24.58 4.45
CA ASN A 327 -25.91 23.47 5.15
C ASN A 327 -24.41 23.71 5.41
N PRO A 328 -24.05 24.66 6.30
CA PRO A 328 -22.68 24.84 6.73
C PRO A 328 -22.17 23.56 7.42
N VAL A 329 -20.92 23.18 7.13
CA VAL A 329 -20.25 22.03 7.74
C VAL A 329 -19.81 22.42 9.16
N THR A 330 -20.24 21.65 10.16
CA THR A 330 -19.86 21.85 11.57
C THR A 330 -19.45 20.53 12.19
N GLU A 331 -18.65 20.56 13.26
CA GLU A 331 -18.20 19.35 13.95
C GLU A 331 -19.37 18.45 14.40
N ALA A 332 -20.44 19.07 14.93
CA ALA A 332 -21.64 18.35 15.35
C ALA A 332 -22.33 17.62 14.18
N LYS A 333 -22.45 18.27 13.01
CA LYS A 333 -23.02 17.65 11.81
C LYS A 333 -22.12 16.57 11.23
N ILE A 334 -20.79 16.76 11.25
CA ILE A 334 -19.81 15.75 10.82
C ILE A 334 -19.96 14.50 11.68
N LYS A 335 -19.96 14.65 13.01
CA LYS A 335 -20.10 13.53 13.96
C LYS A 335 -21.42 12.78 13.77
N LEU A 336 -22.53 13.51 13.65
CA LEU A 336 -23.84 12.91 13.38
C LEU A 336 -23.89 12.21 12.01
N GLY A 337 -23.38 12.86 10.96
CA GLY A 337 -23.30 12.30 9.61
C GLY A 337 -22.47 11.04 9.53
N LYS A 338 -21.31 11.04 10.19
CA LYS A 338 -20.43 9.88 10.31
C LYS A 338 -21.13 8.74 11.03
N LYS A 339 -21.80 9.00 12.16
CA LYS A 339 -22.60 7.98 12.87
C LYS A 339 -23.65 7.36 11.93
N LEU A 340 -24.42 8.19 11.22
CA LEU A 340 -25.43 7.74 10.25
C LEU A 340 -24.80 6.90 9.11
N PHE A 341 -23.67 7.33 8.56
CA PHE A 341 -22.98 6.67 7.44
C PHE A 341 -22.60 5.21 7.74
N PHE A 342 -22.21 4.92 8.98
CA PHE A 342 -21.82 3.57 9.43
C PHE A 342 -22.96 2.78 10.08
N ASP A 343 -24.14 3.36 10.27
CA ASP A 343 -25.27 2.73 10.97
C ASP A 343 -26.10 1.81 10.05
N ARG A 344 -26.00 0.50 10.30
CA ARG A 344 -26.71 -0.53 9.52
C ARG A 344 -28.22 -0.51 9.75
N ARG A 345 -28.67 0.07 10.87
CA ARG A 345 -30.10 0.22 11.18
C ARG A 345 -30.80 1.17 10.21
N LEU A 346 -30.08 1.94 9.40
CA LEU A 346 -30.71 2.76 8.37
C LEU A 346 -31.33 1.97 7.22
N SER A 347 -30.94 0.71 6.98
CA SER A 347 -31.64 -0.14 5.99
C SER A 347 -32.92 -0.76 6.54
N LEU A 348 -33.81 -1.20 5.64
CA LEU A 348 -35.10 -1.78 5.99
C LEU A 348 -35.00 -2.93 7.02
N ASN A 349 -34.01 -3.81 6.88
CA ASN A 349 -33.77 -4.99 7.73
C ASN A 349 -32.59 -4.84 8.71
N ASN A 350 -32.08 -3.62 8.92
CA ASN A 350 -30.95 -3.34 9.81
C ASN A 350 -29.61 -3.99 9.41
N THR A 351 -29.41 -4.38 8.15
CA THR A 351 -28.20 -5.08 7.72
C THR A 351 -27.24 -4.24 6.87
N ILE A 352 -27.65 -3.07 6.36
CA ILE A 352 -26.87 -2.30 5.37
C ILE A 352 -26.69 -0.85 5.81
N SER A 353 -25.46 -0.36 5.72
CA SER A 353 -25.08 1.05 5.85
C SER A 353 -24.35 1.52 4.58
N CYS A 354 -24.10 2.83 4.47
CA CYS A 354 -23.35 3.40 3.35
C CYS A 354 -21.95 2.76 3.23
N ALA A 355 -21.31 2.51 4.38
CA ALA A 355 -19.97 1.93 4.48
C ALA A 355 -19.84 0.47 3.99
N ILE A 356 -20.94 -0.22 3.68
CA ILE A 356 -20.87 -1.58 3.07
C ILE A 356 -20.56 -1.50 1.57
N CYS A 357 -21.05 -0.45 0.89
CA CYS A 357 -20.77 -0.22 -0.52
C CYS A 357 -19.58 0.72 -0.72
N HIS A 358 -19.39 1.65 0.22
CA HIS A 358 -18.32 2.63 0.22
C HIS A 358 -17.33 2.32 1.34
N VAL A 359 -16.58 1.23 1.17
CA VAL A 359 -15.70 0.66 2.19
C VAL A 359 -14.42 1.52 2.32
N PRO A 360 -14.14 2.16 3.48
CA PRO A 360 -13.07 3.15 3.61
C PRO A 360 -11.70 2.65 3.11
N GLU A 361 -11.29 1.46 3.55
CA GLU A 361 -10.00 0.87 3.18
C GLU A 361 -9.90 0.46 1.70
N GLN A 362 -11.04 0.33 1.02
CA GLN A 362 -11.13 0.04 -0.43
C GLN A 362 -11.38 1.35 -1.21
N GLY A 363 -10.77 2.44 -0.77
CA GLY A 363 -10.91 3.75 -1.40
C GLY A 363 -12.33 4.34 -1.34
N PHE A 364 -13.11 3.98 -0.31
CA PHE A 364 -14.55 4.21 -0.24
C PHE A 364 -15.34 3.70 -1.45
N THR A 365 -14.92 2.55 -1.97
CA THR A 365 -15.62 1.78 -2.99
C THR A 365 -15.80 0.34 -2.53
N ASN A 366 -16.07 -0.58 -3.45
CA ASN A 366 -16.03 -2.01 -3.19
C ASN A 366 -15.18 -2.71 -4.26
N HIS A 367 -13.96 -3.09 -3.89
CA HIS A 367 -12.93 -3.67 -4.76
C HIS A 367 -13.15 -5.15 -5.05
N GLU A 368 -13.93 -5.85 -4.23
CA GLU A 368 -13.98 -7.30 -4.24
C GLU A 368 -15.02 -7.86 -5.21
N ILE A 369 -15.95 -7.00 -5.64
CA ILE A 369 -17.07 -7.31 -6.52
C ILE A 369 -17.22 -6.22 -7.59
N LEU A 370 -17.64 -6.61 -8.80
CA LEU A 370 -17.83 -5.67 -9.93
C LEU A 370 -18.87 -4.60 -9.60
N THR A 371 -19.98 -5.04 -9.02
CA THR A 371 -21.14 -4.22 -8.64
C THR A 371 -21.59 -4.62 -7.24
N ALA A 372 -21.94 -3.63 -6.42
CA ALA A 372 -22.34 -3.88 -5.03
C ALA A 372 -23.59 -4.76 -4.92
N VAL A 373 -23.76 -5.39 -3.74
CA VAL A 373 -24.91 -6.22 -3.41
C VAL A 373 -25.64 -5.58 -2.23
N GLY A 374 -26.88 -5.18 -2.46
CA GLY A 374 -27.71 -4.56 -1.44
C GLY A 374 -28.71 -5.52 -0.80
N PHE A 375 -29.90 -5.00 -0.48
CA PHE A 375 -30.94 -5.68 0.29
C PHE A 375 -31.26 -7.08 -0.27
N GLU A 376 -31.22 -8.09 0.61
CA GLU A 376 -31.50 -9.51 0.30
C GLU A 376 -30.69 -10.08 -0.88
N GLY A 377 -29.46 -9.61 -1.09
CA GLY A 377 -28.60 -10.14 -2.16
C GLY A 377 -28.89 -9.56 -3.54
N ARG A 378 -29.69 -8.50 -3.64
CA ARG A 378 -29.98 -7.83 -4.91
C ARG A 378 -28.76 -7.05 -5.39
N SER A 379 -28.16 -7.47 -6.49
CA SER A 379 -27.06 -6.75 -7.12
C SER A 379 -27.51 -5.41 -7.69
N VAL A 380 -26.67 -4.39 -7.57
CA VAL A 380 -26.85 -3.14 -8.31
C VAL A 380 -26.28 -3.27 -9.73
N LYS A 381 -26.71 -2.40 -10.65
CA LYS A 381 -26.27 -2.43 -12.06
C LYS A 381 -24.87 -1.85 -12.26
N ARG A 382 -24.45 -0.97 -11.35
CA ARG A 382 -23.26 -0.11 -11.49
C ARG A 382 -22.25 -0.38 -10.39
N ASN A 383 -20.99 -0.15 -10.71
CA ASN A 383 -19.91 -0.12 -9.74
C ASN A 383 -20.13 1.06 -8.76
N ALA A 384 -19.82 0.83 -7.48
CA ALA A 384 -19.93 1.87 -6.45
C ALA A 384 -18.78 2.88 -6.61
N PRO A 385 -19.05 4.12 -7.03
CA PRO A 385 -17.99 5.11 -7.21
C PRO A 385 -17.40 5.50 -5.85
N THR A 386 -16.15 5.97 -5.84
CA THR A 386 -15.55 6.53 -4.62
C THR A 386 -16.32 7.77 -4.17
N ILE A 387 -16.42 7.95 -2.85
CA ILE A 387 -16.94 9.18 -2.27
C ILE A 387 -15.85 10.17 -1.84
N TYR A 388 -14.57 9.88 -2.15
CA TYR A 388 -13.54 10.91 -2.02
C TYR A 388 -13.83 12.08 -2.94
N ASN A 389 -13.63 13.30 -2.42
CA ASN A 389 -13.72 14.55 -3.17
C ASN A 389 -15.10 14.79 -3.82
N THR A 390 -16.17 14.16 -3.34
CA THR A 390 -17.52 14.34 -3.92
C THR A 390 -18.09 15.74 -3.72
N ALA A 391 -17.58 16.48 -2.73
CA ALA A 391 -17.93 17.88 -2.49
C ALA A 391 -17.74 18.78 -3.72
N TYR A 392 -16.83 18.42 -4.63
CA TYR A 392 -16.50 19.20 -5.82
C TYR A 392 -17.31 18.79 -7.06
N PHE A 393 -18.12 17.73 -6.98
CA PHE A 393 -18.86 17.23 -8.13
C PHE A 393 -20.13 18.03 -8.38
N LYS A 394 -20.31 18.45 -9.63
CA LYS A 394 -21.52 19.17 -10.09
C LYS A 394 -22.65 18.21 -10.48
N LYS A 395 -22.29 16.96 -10.76
CA LYS A 395 -23.17 15.86 -11.11
C LYS A 395 -22.76 14.64 -10.29
N LEU A 396 -23.71 14.00 -9.65
CA LEU A 396 -23.54 12.82 -8.83
C LEU A 396 -24.14 11.60 -9.53
N PHE A 397 -23.75 10.41 -9.09
CA PHE A 397 -23.92 9.14 -9.80
C PHE A 397 -23.16 9.08 -11.14
N HIS A 398 -23.06 7.87 -11.70
CA HIS A 398 -22.45 7.66 -13.03
C HIS A 398 -23.29 8.26 -14.16
N ASP A 399 -24.61 8.32 -14.04
CA ASP A 399 -25.50 8.95 -15.02
C ASP A 399 -25.69 10.45 -14.80
N GLY A 400 -25.11 11.04 -13.76
CA GLY A 400 -25.22 12.48 -13.50
C GLY A 400 -26.64 12.96 -13.18
N ARG A 401 -27.51 12.08 -12.67
CA ARG A 401 -28.94 12.40 -12.41
C ARG A 401 -29.19 13.32 -11.21
N GLU A 402 -28.19 13.52 -10.37
CA GLU A 402 -28.29 14.35 -9.16
C GLU A 402 -27.22 15.43 -9.15
N THR A 403 -27.48 16.54 -8.47
CA THR A 403 -26.60 17.72 -8.37
C THR A 403 -26.33 18.15 -6.93
N SER A 404 -27.01 17.54 -5.96
CA SER A 404 -26.87 17.83 -4.53
C SER A 404 -26.54 16.57 -3.74
N LEU A 405 -25.54 16.63 -2.85
CA LEU A 405 -25.22 15.52 -1.95
C LEU A 405 -26.40 15.22 -1.01
N GLU A 406 -27.07 16.25 -0.52
CA GLU A 406 -28.24 16.11 0.33
C GLU A 406 -29.36 15.29 -0.35
N HIS A 407 -29.60 15.54 -1.64
CA HIS A 407 -30.61 14.77 -2.38
C HIS A 407 -30.12 13.38 -2.77
N GLN A 408 -28.82 13.24 -3.05
CA GLN A 408 -28.19 11.97 -3.38
C GLN A 408 -28.44 10.94 -2.28
N VAL A 409 -28.26 11.31 -1.01
CA VAL A 409 -28.36 10.43 0.17
C VAL A 409 -29.69 9.69 0.26
N TRP A 410 -30.79 10.33 -0.15
CA TRP A 410 -32.11 9.72 -0.08
C TRP A 410 -32.31 8.58 -1.09
N GLN A 411 -31.64 8.63 -2.23
CA GLN A 411 -31.80 7.65 -3.30
C GLN A 411 -31.32 6.23 -2.90
N PRO A 412 -30.11 6.01 -2.36
CA PRO A 412 -29.68 4.69 -1.91
C PRO A 412 -30.52 4.18 -0.73
N MET A 413 -31.00 5.08 0.12
CA MET A 413 -31.86 4.74 1.26
C MET A 413 -33.19 4.12 0.84
N LEU A 414 -33.75 4.58 -0.29
CA LEU A 414 -35.03 4.10 -0.84
C LEU A 414 -34.89 3.05 -1.96
N ALA A 415 -33.74 2.96 -2.61
CA ALA A 415 -33.52 2.03 -3.71
C ALA A 415 -33.71 0.57 -3.24
N ARG A 416 -34.57 -0.17 -3.96
CA ARG A 416 -34.98 -1.54 -3.58
C ARG A 416 -33.86 -2.58 -3.60
N ASN A 417 -32.80 -2.29 -4.35
CA ASN A 417 -31.59 -3.12 -4.48
C ASN A 417 -30.41 -2.56 -3.69
N GLU A 418 -30.64 -1.57 -2.81
CA GLU A 418 -29.64 -1.00 -1.92
C GLU A 418 -30.13 -1.11 -0.46
N MET A 419 -30.64 -0.04 0.16
CA MET A 419 -31.12 -0.07 1.55
C MET A 419 -32.62 -0.34 1.71
N ALA A 420 -33.38 -0.24 0.60
CA ALA A 420 -34.75 -0.71 0.43
C ALA A 420 -35.81 -0.18 1.38
N ASN A 421 -35.63 0.99 2.00
CA ASN A 421 -36.69 1.57 2.83
C ASN A 421 -37.91 1.93 1.96
N PRO A 422 -39.14 1.70 2.46
CA PRO A 422 -40.35 1.96 1.68
C PRO A 422 -40.67 3.46 1.54
N SER A 423 -40.19 4.30 2.46
CA SER A 423 -40.39 5.75 2.43
C SER A 423 -39.42 6.48 3.37
N PHE A 424 -39.28 7.80 3.16
CA PHE A 424 -38.55 8.70 4.07
C PHE A 424 -39.08 8.61 5.50
N GLY A 425 -40.41 8.55 5.66
CA GLY A 425 -41.08 8.56 6.96
C GLY A 425 -40.69 7.37 7.83
N VAL A 426 -40.50 6.18 7.23
CA VAL A 426 -40.04 5.01 7.98
C VAL A 426 -38.64 5.20 8.54
N VAL A 427 -37.73 5.80 7.78
CA VAL A 427 -36.36 6.08 8.25
C VAL A 427 -36.38 7.15 9.35
N ILE A 428 -37.13 8.24 9.15
CA ILE A 428 -37.24 9.33 10.11
C ILE A 428 -37.78 8.80 11.45
N GLU A 429 -38.86 8.02 11.40
CA GLU A 429 -39.48 7.48 12.62
C GLU A 429 -38.55 6.51 13.33
N LYS A 430 -37.83 5.68 12.57
CA LYS A 430 -36.82 4.78 13.11
C LYS A 430 -35.75 5.52 13.88
N LEU A 431 -35.17 6.57 13.29
CA LEU A 431 -34.14 7.38 13.94
C LEU A 431 -34.64 8.08 15.21
N ARG A 432 -35.91 8.54 15.23
CA ARG A 432 -36.52 9.15 16.42
C ARG A 432 -36.77 8.19 17.57
N HIS A 433 -36.77 6.88 17.31
CA HIS A 433 -36.99 5.83 18.31
C HIS A 433 -35.70 5.16 18.76
N LEU A 434 -34.55 5.53 18.20
CA LEU A 434 -33.25 5.03 18.60
C LEU A 434 -32.70 5.94 19.70
N GLU A 435 -32.68 5.45 20.94
CA GLU A 435 -32.23 6.20 22.12
C GLU A 435 -30.82 6.78 21.96
N ASP A 436 -29.95 6.11 21.21
CA ASP A 436 -28.58 6.58 20.93
C ASP A 436 -28.49 7.74 19.93
N TYR A 437 -29.61 8.24 19.41
CA TYR A 437 -29.72 9.47 18.62
C TYR A 437 -30.38 10.63 19.37
N ASP A 438 -30.86 10.42 20.60
CA ASP A 438 -31.57 11.44 21.37
C ASP A 438 -30.71 12.69 21.57
N GLY A 439 -31.23 13.84 21.12
CA GLY A 439 -30.56 15.13 21.22
C GLY A 439 -29.42 15.37 20.22
N LEU A 440 -28.99 14.37 19.45
CA LEU A 440 -27.89 14.54 18.49
C LEU A 440 -28.27 15.41 17.30
N PHE A 441 -29.51 15.27 16.80
CA PHE A 441 -30.03 16.12 15.72
C PHE A 441 -30.23 17.54 16.20
N GLU A 442 -30.81 17.71 17.39
CA GLU A 442 -31.05 19.00 18.01
C GLU A 442 -29.74 19.76 18.25
N ALA A 443 -28.68 19.07 18.67
CA ALA A 443 -27.36 19.66 18.84
C ALA A 443 -26.73 20.08 17.49
N ALA A 444 -26.99 19.34 16.40
CA ALA A 444 -26.41 19.62 15.09
C ALA A 444 -27.19 20.64 14.24
N PHE A 445 -28.48 20.84 14.54
CA PHE A 445 -29.42 21.63 13.72
C PHE A 445 -30.29 22.60 14.54
N ASP A 446 -29.73 23.20 15.61
CA ASP A 446 -30.35 24.27 16.39
C ASP A 446 -31.74 23.90 16.94
N GLY A 447 -31.84 22.71 17.55
CA GLY A 447 -33.07 22.19 18.15
C GLY A 447 -33.99 21.41 17.19
N GLN A 448 -33.61 21.24 15.93
CA GLN A 448 -34.39 20.44 14.98
C GLN A 448 -34.10 18.94 15.12
N GLN A 449 -35.16 18.14 15.13
CA GLN A 449 -35.10 16.68 15.17
C GLN A 449 -34.71 16.04 13.84
N ALA A 450 -34.53 14.71 13.83
CA ALA A 450 -34.47 13.91 12.62
C ALA A 450 -35.69 14.21 11.72
N SER A 451 -35.42 14.54 10.46
CA SER A 451 -36.42 14.99 9.49
C SER A 451 -35.96 14.72 8.06
N PHE A 452 -36.82 15.04 7.08
CA PHE A 452 -36.48 14.95 5.66
C PHE A 452 -35.23 15.78 5.29
N GLU A 453 -34.99 16.89 6.00
CA GLU A 453 -33.90 17.84 5.73
C GLU A 453 -32.64 17.53 6.55
N THR A 454 -32.79 17.24 7.84
CA THR A 454 -31.64 17.16 8.77
C THR A 454 -30.82 15.88 8.58
N ILE A 455 -31.46 14.75 8.21
CA ILE A 455 -30.78 13.47 7.94
C ILE A 455 -29.80 13.60 6.78
N PRO A 456 -30.22 13.98 5.55
CA PRO A 456 -29.29 14.09 4.44
C PRO A 456 -28.24 15.18 4.66
N LYS A 457 -28.59 16.30 5.30
CA LYS A 457 -27.64 17.37 5.61
C LYS A 457 -26.51 16.91 6.53
N ALA A 458 -26.79 16.02 7.48
CA ALA A 458 -25.76 15.46 8.36
C ALA A 458 -24.81 14.56 7.56
N ILE A 459 -25.34 13.59 6.82
CA ILE A 459 -24.52 12.66 6.00
C ILE A 459 -23.69 13.44 4.98
N ALA A 460 -24.30 14.38 4.25
CA ALA A 460 -23.61 15.21 3.28
C ALA A 460 -22.55 16.13 3.92
N SER A 461 -22.68 16.49 5.20
CA SER A 461 -21.64 17.24 5.92
C SER A 461 -20.42 16.35 6.17
N TYR A 462 -20.60 15.07 6.49
CA TYR A 462 -19.51 14.10 6.60
C TYR A 462 -18.88 13.80 5.24
N GLU A 463 -19.66 13.56 4.18
CA GLU A 463 -19.10 13.32 2.84
C GLU A 463 -18.23 14.49 2.34
N ARG A 464 -18.59 15.73 2.69
CA ARG A 464 -17.82 16.93 2.34
C ARG A 464 -16.46 17.02 3.01
N THR A 465 -16.19 16.26 4.06
CA THR A 465 -14.87 16.24 4.71
C THR A 465 -13.93 15.19 4.13
N LEU A 466 -14.42 14.27 3.30
CA LEU A 466 -13.63 13.20 2.67
C LEU A 466 -12.81 13.73 1.48
N ASN A 467 -12.01 14.76 1.74
CA ASN A 467 -11.17 15.41 0.73
C ASN A 467 -9.76 14.84 0.76
N SER A 468 -9.34 14.25 -0.34
CA SER A 468 -8.04 13.59 -0.47
C SER A 468 -7.26 14.11 -1.67
N ALA A 469 -6.08 14.66 -1.37
CA ALA A 469 -5.12 15.19 -2.34
C ALA A 469 -3.74 15.32 -1.67
N ASN A 470 -2.94 16.34 -2.02
CA ASN A 470 -1.52 16.42 -1.67
C ASN A 470 -0.72 15.19 -2.13
N SER A 471 -1.15 14.61 -3.25
CA SER A 471 -0.51 13.45 -3.88
C SER A 471 0.92 13.78 -4.34
N PRO A 472 1.76 12.77 -4.64
CA PRO A 472 3.02 12.95 -5.37
C PRO A 472 2.91 13.94 -6.55
N PHE A 473 1.86 13.80 -7.36
CA PHE A 473 1.58 14.75 -8.44
C PHE A 473 1.32 16.17 -7.95
N ASP A 474 0.51 16.35 -6.90
CA ASP A 474 0.17 17.69 -6.41
C ASP A 474 1.41 18.42 -5.86
N ARG A 475 2.26 17.70 -5.12
CA ARG A 475 3.52 18.24 -4.58
C ARG A 475 4.51 18.59 -5.68
N TRP A 476 4.62 17.77 -6.72
CA TRP A 476 5.47 18.07 -7.88
C TRP A 476 4.92 19.23 -8.72
N TYR A 477 3.64 19.17 -9.12
CA TYR A 477 3.05 20.09 -10.08
C TYR A 477 2.69 21.43 -9.46
N TYR A 478 2.04 21.46 -8.30
CA TYR A 478 1.64 22.68 -7.61
C TYR A 478 2.66 23.11 -6.55
N GLY A 479 3.16 22.16 -5.75
CA GLY A 479 4.15 22.42 -4.70
C GLY A 479 5.57 22.69 -5.21
N LYS A 480 5.85 22.35 -6.48
CA LYS A 480 7.16 22.49 -7.15
C LYS A 480 8.28 21.68 -6.49
N GLU A 481 7.93 20.62 -5.77
CA GLU A 481 8.86 19.65 -5.20
C GLU A 481 9.41 18.75 -6.31
N LYS A 482 10.68 18.93 -6.67
CA LYS A 482 11.28 18.26 -7.84
C LYS A 482 11.28 16.74 -7.74
N ASP A 483 11.50 16.22 -6.54
CA ASP A 483 11.70 14.79 -6.29
C ASP A 483 10.42 14.09 -5.82
N ALA A 484 9.29 14.80 -5.78
CA ALA A 484 8.01 14.22 -5.37
C ALA A 484 7.42 13.25 -6.40
N MET A 485 7.89 13.27 -7.66
CA MET A 485 7.39 12.42 -8.75
C MET A 485 8.52 11.63 -9.40
N PRO A 486 8.38 10.30 -9.59
CA PRO A 486 9.37 9.52 -10.31
C PRO A 486 9.38 9.88 -11.80
N PRO A 487 10.54 9.77 -12.50
CA PRO A 487 10.65 10.15 -13.91
C PRO A 487 9.66 9.46 -14.87
N SER A 488 9.23 8.23 -14.59
CA SER A 488 8.20 7.53 -15.38
C SER A 488 6.84 8.20 -15.27
N ALA A 489 6.43 8.58 -14.05
CA ALA A 489 5.17 9.27 -13.82
C ALA A 489 5.17 10.69 -14.42
N ILE A 490 6.33 11.36 -14.48
CA ILE A 490 6.48 12.65 -15.19
C ILE A 490 6.24 12.46 -16.70
N ARG A 491 6.88 11.47 -17.33
CA ARG A 491 6.61 11.14 -18.75
C ARG A 491 5.14 10.73 -18.96
N GLY A 492 4.57 10.00 -18.01
CA GLY A 492 3.15 9.65 -18.00
C GLY A 492 2.23 10.85 -17.99
N PHE A 493 2.56 11.89 -17.22
CA PHE A 493 1.83 13.15 -17.25
C PHE A 493 1.97 13.89 -18.59
N ASP A 494 3.16 13.91 -19.19
CA ASP A 494 3.38 14.51 -20.51
C ASP A 494 2.54 13.79 -21.59
N LEU A 495 2.41 12.47 -21.50
CA LEU A 495 1.51 11.69 -22.35
C LEU A 495 0.04 12.05 -22.07
N PHE A 496 -0.35 12.07 -20.80
CA PHE A 496 -1.72 12.38 -20.36
C PHE A 496 -2.20 13.75 -20.86
N ALA A 497 -1.35 14.78 -20.77
CA ALA A 497 -1.64 16.13 -21.21
C ALA A 497 -1.42 16.35 -22.72
N GLY A 498 -0.51 15.58 -23.33
CA GLY A 498 -0.09 15.70 -24.71
C GLY A 498 -0.70 14.61 -25.59
N LYS A 499 0.11 13.60 -25.93
CA LYS A 499 -0.20 12.58 -26.95
C LYS A 499 -1.52 11.83 -26.69
N ALA A 500 -1.77 11.45 -25.44
CA ALA A 500 -2.96 10.69 -25.05
C ALA A 500 -4.21 11.56 -24.87
N GLN A 501 -4.06 12.89 -24.78
CA GLN A 501 -5.15 13.87 -24.67
C GLN A 501 -6.18 13.60 -23.55
N CYS A 502 -5.83 12.84 -22.52
CA CYS A 502 -6.72 12.50 -21.41
C CYS A 502 -7.22 13.75 -20.66
N ILE A 503 -6.39 14.80 -20.63
CA ILE A 503 -6.70 16.10 -20.01
C ILE A 503 -7.94 16.79 -20.60
N ALA A 504 -8.38 16.42 -21.82
CA ALA A 504 -9.56 16.98 -22.46
C ALA A 504 -10.85 16.75 -21.65
N CYS A 505 -10.95 15.61 -20.95
CA CYS A 505 -12.04 15.31 -20.03
C CYS A 505 -11.54 15.30 -18.57
N HIS A 506 -10.32 14.86 -18.31
CA HIS A 506 -9.75 14.78 -16.96
C HIS A 506 -8.91 16.01 -16.63
N THR A 507 -9.62 17.11 -16.40
CA THR A 507 -9.02 18.46 -16.39
C THR A 507 -8.04 18.71 -15.23
N VAL A 508 -6.98 19.45 -15.57
CA VAL A 508 -5.96 20.02 -14.68
C VAL A 508 -5.94 21.53 -14.93
N THR A 509 -6.08 22.35 -13.90
CA THR A 509 -6.08 23.82 -14.01
C THR A 509 -4.76 24.39 -13.49
N GLU A 510 -4.57 25.71 -13.62
CA GLU A 510 -3.38 26.38 -13.10
C GLU A 510 -3.22 26.24 -11.58
N LYS A 511 -4.34 26.16 -10.84
CA LYS A 511 -4.33 26.22 -9.37
C LYS A 511 -4.67 24.89 -8.69
N HIS A 512 -5.37 23.99 -9.38
CA HIS A 512 -5.86 22.75 -8.81
C HIS A 512 -6.17 21.72 -9.90
N ALA A 513 -6.19 20.44 -9.53
CA ALA A 513 -6.61 19.34 -10.40
C ALA A 513 -7.76 18.59 -9.75
N LEU A 514 -8.91 18.50 -10.41
CA LEU A 514 -9.97 17.56 -10.00
C LEU A 514 -9.98 16.32 -10.89
N PHE A 515 -9.24 16.34 -12.00
CA PHE A 515 -9.17 15.26 -12.98
C PHE A 515 -10.55 14.83 -13.49
N THR A 516 -11.47 15.79 -13.63
CA THR A 516 -12.80 15.57 -14.20
C THR A 516 -13.35 16.90 -14.73
N ASP A 517 -14.07 16.85 -15.83
CA ASP A 517 -14.85 17.94 -16.40
C ASP A 517 -16.31 17.94 -15.89
N ASN A 518 -16.69 16.94 -15.08
CA ASN A 518 -18.06 16.64 -14.65
C ASN A 518 -19.07 16.45 -15.81
N SER A 519 -18.59 16.30 -17.05
CA SER A 519 -19.43 16.13 -18.23
C SER A 519 -19.73 14.66 -18.49
N LEU A 520 -20.68 14.39 -19.39
CA LEU A 520 -21.20 13.07 -19.69
C LEU A 520 -20.69 12.63 -21.07
N HIS A 521 -19.97 11.51 -21.12
CA HIS A 521 -19.36 11.00 -22.36
C HIS A 521 -19.68 9.53 -22.59
N ASN A 522 -19.82 9.17 -23.87
CA ASN A 522 -19.97 7.79 -24.30
C ASN A 522 -18.64 7.27 -24.83
N THR A 523 -18.00 6.39 -24.06
CA THR A 523 -16.74 5.71 -24.44
C THR A 523 -16.96 4.48 -25.31
N GLY A 524 -18.22 4.05 -25.43
CA GLY A 524 -18.63 2.83 -26.10
C GLY A 524 -18.81 1.62 -25.19
N ILE A 525 -18.28 1.66 -23.96
CA ILE A 525 -18.34 0.49 -23.09
C ILE A 525 -19.79 0.15 -22.69
N GLY A 526 -20.63 1.14 -22.34
CA GLY A 526 -22.04 0.89 -22.07
C GLY A 526 -22.80 0.32 -23.28
N TRP A 527 -22.47 0.80 -24.49
CA TRP A 527 -23.04 0.26 -25.74
C TRP A 527 -22.65 -1.20 -25.93
N GLU A 528 -21.37 -1.53 -25.77
CA GLU A 528 -20.89 -2.91 -25.87
C GLU A 528 -21.62 -3.80 -24.87
N ARG A 529 -21.72 -3.38 -23.61
CA ARG A 529 -22.36 -4.15 -22.55
C ARG A 529 -23.86 -4.36 -22.82
N ALA A 530 -24.56 -3.35 -23.36
CA ALA A 530 -25.99 -3.42 -23.64
C ALA A 530 -26.33 -4.17 -24.95
N MET A 531 -25.47 -4.09 -25.96
CA MET A 531 -25.77 -4.58 -27.32
C MET A 531 -25.02 -5.85 -27.69
N ARG A 532 -23.98 -6.24 -26.95
CA ARG A 532 -23.21 -7.44 -27.24
C ARG A 532 -24.08 -8.67 -27.05
N LYS A 533 -24.11 -9.52 -28.07
CA LYS A 533 -24.69 -10.85 -27.96
C LYS A 533 -23.81 -11.69 -27.03
N ASP A 534 -24.38 -12.15 -25.94
CA ASP A 534 -23.70 -13.07 -25.03
C ASP A 534 -23.19 -14.30 -25.80
N PRO A 535 -21.98 -14.81 -25.49
CA PRO A 535 -21.50 -16.05 -26.08
C PRO A 535 -22.43 -17.22 -25.74
N GLU A 536 -22.36 -18.34 -26.47
CA GLU A 536 -23.20 -19.51 -26.15
C GLU A 536 -22.83 -20.11 -24.78
N THR A 537 -21.54 -20.09 -24.46
CA THR A 537 -20.97 -20.55 -23.19
C THR A 537 -20.10 -19.47 -22.56
N GLN A 538 -20.07 -19.47 -21.23
CA GLN A 538 -19.16 -18.65 -20.44
C GLN A 538 -18.24 -19.57 -19.64
N ARG A 539 -16.93 -19.31 -19.73
CA ARG A 539 -15.94 -20.01 -18.93
C ARG A 539 -15.98 -19.46 -17.51
N VAL A 540 -16.39 -20.30 -16.56
CA VAL A 540 -16.53 -19.95 -15.14
C VAL A 540 -15.50 -20.70 -14.33
N GLN A 541 -14.79 -19.99 -13.46
CA GLN A 541 -13.90 -20.61 -12.49
C GLN A 541 -14.73 -21.09 -11.28
N VAL A 542 -14.68 -22.38 -10.97
CA VAL A 542 -15.46 -22.99 -9.87
C VAL A 542 -14.60 -23.31 -8.65
N ALA A 543 -13.29 -23.34 -8.82
CA ALA A 543 -12.29 -23.43 -7.76
C ALA A 543 -10.95 -22.90 -8.30
N PRO A 544 -9.98 -22.54 -7.44
CA PRO A 544 -8.63 -22.18 -7.86
C PRO A 544 -8.06 -23.11 -8.94
N GLY A 545 -7.82 -22.54 -10.12
CA GLY A 545 -7.30 -23.25 -11.31
C GLY A 545 -8.26 -24.21 -12.00
N ARG A 546 -9.53 -24.27 -11.59
CA ARG A 546 -10.57 -25.14 -12.15
C ARG A 546 -11.63 -24.32 -12.86
N TYR A 547 -11.78 -24.57 -14.15
CA TYR A 547 -12.75 -23.89 -15.00
C TYR A 547 -13.74 -24.89 -15.58
N VAL A 548 -14.98 -24.44 -15.76
CA VAL A 548 -16.03 -25.15 -16.49
C VAL A 548 -16.68 -24.18 -17.47
N ASP A 549 -17.01 -24.65 -18.66
CA ASP A 549 -17.79 -23.88 -19.61
C ASP A 549 -19.27 -24.11 -19.32
N VAL A 550 -19.95 -23.06 -18.87
CA VAL A 550 -21.37 -23.10 -18.51
C VAL A 550 -22.16 -22.48 -19.66
N LYS A 551 -23.23 -23.15 -20.10
CA LYS A 551 -24.14 -22.57 -21.10
C LYS A 551 -24.79 -21.32 -20.54
N ASN A 552 -24.86 -20.26 -21.35
CA ASN A 552 -25.43 -19.00 -20.90
C ASN A 552 -26.92 -19.10 -20.56
N ASP A 553 -27.66 -20.02 -21.18
CA ASP A 553 -29.06 -20.30 -20.79
C ASP A 553 -29.18 -20.81 -19.36
N ILE A 554 -28.19 -21.59 -18.89
CA ILE A 554 -28.14 -22.06 -17.49
C ILE A 554 -27.84 -20.88 -16.57
N ILE A 555 -26.86 -20.04 -16.92
CA ILE A 555 -26.52 -18.83 -16.14
C ILE A 555 -27.75 -17.91 -16.03
N LYS A 556 -28.47 -17.70 -17.13
CA LYS A 556 -29.70 -16.89 -17.17
C LYS A 556 -30.86 -17.51 -16.38
N SER A 557 -30.86 -18.83 -16.17
CA SER A 557 -31.90 -19.50 -15.37
C SER A 557 -31.70 -19.37 -13.86
N VAL A 558 -30.48 -19.08 -13.39
CA VAL A 558 -30.14 -19.01 -11.96
C VAL A 558 -29.74 -17.61 -11.48
N GLY A 559 -29.33 -16.72 -12.39
CA GLY A 559 -28.98 -15.33 -12.09
C GLY A 559 -30.07 -14.36 -12.53
N ASN A 560 -30.11 -13.18 -11.91
CA ASN A 560 -30.93 -12.09 -12.42
C ASN A 560 -30.42 -11.67 -13.81
N GLN A 561 -31.32 -11.44 -14.75
CA GLN A 561 -30.96 -10.90 -16.05
C GLN A 561 -30.31 -9.52 -15.84
N GLN A 562 -29.07 -9.36 -16.30
CA GLN A 562 -28.39 -8.07 -16.26
C GLN A 562 -29.18 -7.10 -17.15
N GLU A 563 -29.88 -6.15 -16.54
CA GLU A 563 -30.56 -5.09 -17.28
C GLU A 563 -29.51 -4.22 -17.95
N GLY A 564 -29.69 -3.95 -19.25
CA GLY A 564 -28.82 -3.04 -19.98
C GLY A 564 -28.80 -1.67 -19.31
N ASP A 565 -27.61 -1.16 -19.01
CA ASP A 565 -27.42 0.19 -18.50
C ASP A 565 -27.37 1.16 -19.69
N LEU A 566 -28.34 2.07 -19.77
CA LEU A 566 -28.41 3.04 -20.86
C LEU A 566 -27.76 4.38 -20.49
N GLY A 567 -27.14 4.49 -19.31
CA GLY A 567 -26.45 5.69 -18.83
C GLY A 567 -27.41 6.86 -18.65
N HIS A 568 -26.99 8.05 -19.08
CA HIS A 568 -27.76 9.28 -18.93
C HIS A 568 -29.14 9.26 -19.61
N TYR A 569 -29.34 8.43 -20.62
CA TYR A 569 -30.66 8.20 -21.23
C TYR A 569 -31.73 7.84 -20.21
N GLU A 570 -31.39 7.09 -19.15
CA GLU A 570 -32.36 6.72 -18.12
C GLU A 570 -32.95 7.93 -17.38
N VAL A 571 -32.21 9.05 -17.41
CA VAL A 571 -32.61 10.35 -16.84
C VAL A 571 -33.37 11.20 -17.85
N THR A 572 -32.85 11.33 -19.07
CA THR A 572 -33.36 12.31 -20.05
C THR A 572 -34.38 11.74 -21.02
N GLN A 573 -34.35 10.42 -21.24
CA GLN A 573 -35.07 9.70 -22.30
C GLN A 573 -34.75 10.20 -23.73
N ASP A 574 -33.66 10.97 -23.90
CA ASP A 574 -33.17 11.41 -25.21
C ASP A 574 -32.22 10.34 -25.79
N PRO A 575 -32.54 9.71 -26.93
CA PRO A 575 -31.67 8.72 -27.58
C PRO A 575 -30.22 9.18 -27.79
N ALA A 576 -29.96 10.48 -27.94
CA ALA A 576 -28.63 11.04 -28.07
C ALA A 576 -27.78 10.94 -26.79
N ASP A 577 -28.40 10.65 -25.63
CA ASP A 577 -27.75 10.51 -24.32
C ASP A 577 -27.47 9.06 -23.91
N ARG A 578 -27.77 8.09 -24.78
CA ARG A 578 -27.50 6.68 -24.48
C ARG A 578 -26.01 6.44 -24.24
N TRP A 579 -25.75 5.67 -23.19
CA TRP A 579 -24.43 5.23 -22.74
C TRP A 579 -23.47 6.37 -22.40
N LYS A 580 -23.99 7.57 -22.16
CA LYS A 580 -23.18 8.65 -21.58
C LYS A 580 -23.08 8.48 -20.08
N TYR A 581 -21.86 8.55 -19.57
CA TYR A 581 -21.55 8.50 -18.14
C TYR A 581 -20.68 9.69 -17.76
N ARG A 582 -20.83 10.16 -16.53
CA ARG A 582 -20.07 11.27 -15.98
C ARG A 582 -18.59 10.88 -15.96
N THR A 583 -17.71 11.77 -16.42
CA THR A 583 -16.27 11.63 -16.24
C THR A 583 -15.93 11.51 -14.76
N PRO A 584 -15.42 10.36 -14.27
CA PRO A 584 -15.02 10.25 -12.87
C PRO A 584 -13.76 11.09 -12.60
N SER A 585 -13.56 11.49 -11.36
CA SER A 585 -12.25 12.02 -10.94
C SER A 585 -11.23 10.89 -10.96
N LEU A 586 -9.99 11.19 -11.35
CA LEU A 586 -8.87 10.24 -11.26
C LEU A 586 -8.07 10.36 -9.96
N ARG A 587 -8.46 11.25 -9.04
CA ARG A 587 -7.85 11.27 -7.70
C ARG A 587 -8.09 9.93 -7.02
N ASN A 588 -7.04 9.37 -6.44
CA ASN A 588 -7.07 8.06 -5.79
C ASN A 588 -7.47 6.89 -6.70
N VAL A 589 -7.40 7.03 -8.03
CA VAL A 589 -7.90 6.00 -8.97
C VAL A 589 -7.23 4.64 -8.79
N ALA A 590 -5.96 4.61 -8.38
CA ALA A 590 -5.26 3.34 -8.10
C ALA A 590 -5.85 2.59 -6.89
N LEU A 591 -6.71 3.25 -6.11
CA LEU A 591 -7.38 2.73 -4.92
C LEU A 591 -8.87 2.51 -5.15
N THR A 592 -9.37 2.45 -6.39
CA THR A 592 -10.81 2.36 -6.68
C THR A 592 -11.13 1.34 -7.77
N ALA A 593 -10.37 0.25 -7.84
CA ALA A 593 -10.69 -0.86 -8.73
C ALA A 593 -11.98 -1.55 -8.26
N PRO A 594 -12.72 -2.27 -9.11
CA PRO A 594 -12.58 -2.30 -10.56
C PRO A 594 -13.15 -1.03 -11.20
N TYR A 595 -12.85 -0.82 -12.48
CA TYR A 595 -13.05 0.44 -13.19
C TYR A 595 -14.26 0.41 -14.12
N MET A 596 -14.61 1.61 -14.62
CA MET A 596 -15.78 1.90 -15.45
C MET A 596 -17.09 1.89 -14.66
N HIS A 597 -18.20 2.26 -15.32
CA HIS A 597 -19.50 2.42 -14.65
C HIS A 597 -20.06 1.11 -14.06
N ASP A 598 -19.62 -0.05 -14.55
CA ASP A 598 -20.09 -1.39 -14.17
C ASP A 598 -18.99 -2.29 -13.62
N GLY A 599 -17.77 -1.77 -13.44
CA GLY A 599 -16.63 -2.55 -12.92
C GLY A 599 -16.02 -3.50 -13.96
N SER A 600 -16.35 -3.37 -15.24
CA SER A 600 -15.98 -4.33 -16.28
C SER A 600 -14.47 -4.50 -16.52
N LEU A 601 -13.64 -3.54 -16.12
CA LEU A 601 -12.18 -3.62 -16.25
C LEU A 601 -11.53 -3.71 -14.86
N GLY A 602 -10.64 -4.69 -14.66
CA GLY A 602 -10.06 -5.00 -13.35
C GLY A 602 -8.82 -4.18 -13.02
N THR A 603 -8.07 -3.70 -14.02
CA THR A 603 -6.76 -3.05 -13.82
C THR A 603 -6.65 -1.72 -14.57
N LEU A 604 -5.74 -0.84 -14.11
CA LEU A 604 -5.47 0.42 -14.81
C LEU A 604 -4.84 0.18 -16.18
N GLU A 605 -4.06 -0.90 -16.30
CA GLU A 605 -3.44 -1.38 -17.52
C GLU A 605 -4.52 -1.76 -18.57
N GLU A 606 -5.60 -2.43 -18.14
CA GLU A 606 -6.76 -2.72 -19.00
C GLU A 606 -7.50 -1.44 -19.40
N VAL A 607 -7.68 -0.48 -18.48
CA VAL A 607 -8.31 0.82 -18.77
C VAL A 607 -7.51 1.60 -19.81
N VAL A 608 -6.18 1.70 -19.62
CA VAL A 608 -5.30 2.40 -20.56
C VAL A 608 -5.30 1.70 -21.92
N THR A 609 -5.27 0.36 -21.94
CA THR A 609 -5.36 -0.41 -23.19
C THR A 609 -6.68 -0.15 -23.92
N PHE A 610 -7.81 -0.12 -23.19
CA PHE A 610 -9.13 0.19 -23.73
C PHE A 610 -9.17 1.57 -24.40
N TYR A 611 -8.66 2.61 -23.73
CA TYR A 611 -8.61 3.95 -24.32
C TYR A 611 -7.58 4.05 -25.44
N ASN A 612 -6.45 3.34 -25.35
CA ASN A 612 -5.45 3.30 -26.43
C ASN A 612 -6.04 2.78 -27.75
N GLY A 613 -6.99 1.84 -27.67
CA GLY A 613 -7.77 1.35 -28.81
C GLY A 613 -8.87 2.29 -29.32
N GLY A 614 -9.14 3.40 -28.64
CA GLY A 614 -10.22 4.33 -28.98
C GLY A 614 -11.60 3.92 -28.48
N GLY A 615 -11.68 3.16 -27.39
CA GLY A 615 -12.93 2.66 -26.83
C GLY A 615 -13.71 1.74 -27.79
N ILE A 616 -15.04 1.68 -27.65
CA ILE A 616 -15.89 0.85 -28.54
C ILE A 616 -16.71 1.72 -29.49
N LYS A 617 -16.36 1.64 -30.77
CA LYS A 617 -16.97 2.45 -31.81
C LYS A 617 -18.47 2.17 -31.94
N ASN A 618 -19.27 3.24 -31.89
CA ASN A 618 -20.72 3.23 -32.13
C ASN A 618 -21.19 4.58 -32.69
N GLU A 619 -22.45 4.68 -33.12
CA GLU A 619 -23.00 5.84 -33.84
C GLU A 619 -22.99 7.15 -33.06
N ILE A 620 -23.03 7.08 -31.72
CA ILE A 620 -23.14 8.22 -30.82
C ILE A 620 -21.97 8.27 -29.81
N GLN A 621 -20.82 7.67 -30.18
CA GLN A 621 -19.60 7.73 -29.39
C GLN A 621 -19.13 9.19 -29.26
N SER A 622 -18.56 9.56 -28.12
CA SER A 622 -17.96 10.89 -27.95
C SER A 622 -16.82 11.07 -28.96
N PRO A 623 -16.76 12.21 -29.68
CA PRO A 623 -15.72 12.46 -30.68
C PRO A 623 -14.32 12.57 -30.07
N LEU A 624 -14.24 12.82 -28.75
CA LEU A 624 -12.98 12.89 -27.99
C LEU A 624 -12.33 11.51 -27.80
N ILE A 625 -13.07 10.42 -28.02
CA ILE A 625 -12.57 9.07 -27.83
C ILE A 625 -12.03 8.56 -29.17
N GLN A 626 -10.71 8.55 -29.31
CA GLN A 626 -9.99 8.14 -30.51
C GLN A 626 -8.81 7.23 -30.14
N PRO A 627 -8.30 6.38 -31.05
CA PRO A 627 -7.10 5.59 -30.80
C PRO A 627 -5.89 6.48 -30.48
N LEU A 628 -5.19 6.18 -29.39
CA LEU A 628 -4.10 7.01 -28.87
C LEU A 628 -2.74 6.65 -29.48
N ASN A 629 -2.62 5.44 -30.04
CA ASN A 629 -1.40 4.90 -30.64
C ASN A 629 -0.17 4.98 -29.69
N LEU A 630 -0.41 4.68 -28.41
CA LEU A 630 0.62 4.53 -27.39
C LEU A 630 1.33 3.18 -27.55
N THR A 631 2.64 3.19 -27.38
CA THR A 631 3.48 2.00 -27.21
C THR A 631 3.29 1.39 -25.82
N SER A 632 3.73 0.15 -25.61
CA SER A 632 3.67 -0.50 -24.29
C SER A 632 4.38 0.30 -23.19
N ALA A 633 5.57 0.84 -23.48
CA ALA A 633 6.30 1.66 -22.52
C ALA A 633 5.58 2.97 -22.18
N GLU A 634 4.94 3.61 -23.17
CA GLU A 634 4.13 4.81 -22.92
C GLU A 634 2.87 4.50 -22.08
N MET A 635 2.24 3.34 -22.30
CA MET A 635 1.11 2.89 -21.46
C MET A 635 1.55 2.64 -20.01
N GLU A 636 2.72 2.03 -19.80
CA GLU A 636 3.30 1.82 -18.46
C GLU A 636 3.60 3.16 -17.76
N ASP A 637 4.20 4.12 -18.46
CA ASP A 637 4.44 5.47 -17.94
C ASP A 637 3.12 6.17 -17.56
N LEU A 638 2.08 6.05 -18.39
CA LEU A 638 0.75 6.60 -18.10
C LEU A 638 0.12 5.97 -16.86
N VAL A 639 0.24 4.65 -16.68
CA VAL A 639 -0.22 3.96 -15.47
C VAL A 639 0.59 4.42 -14.25
N ALA A 640 1.90 4.63 -14.38
CA ALA A 640 2.72 5.18 -13.29
C ALA A 640 2.24 6.58 -12.87
N PHE A 641 1.84 7.41 -13.84
CA PHE A 641 1.20 8.69 -13.54
C PHE A 641 -0.12 8.52 -12.78
N LEU A 642 -1.02 7.65 -13.22
CA LEU A 642 -2.30 7.41 -12.52
C LEU A 642 -2.11 6.92 -11.08
N LYS A 643 -1.10 6.08 -10.84
CA LYS A 643 -0.74 5.61 -9.49
C LYS A 643 -0.19 6.73 -8.59
N SER A 644 0.34 7.80 -9.18
CA SER A 644 0.84 8.97 -8.44
C SER A 644 -0.25 9.93 -7.93
N LEU A 645 -1.53 9.66 -8.24
CA LEU A 645 -2.67 10.54 -7.89
C LEU A 645 -3.32 10.21 -6.54
N ASN A 646 -2.70 9.33 -5.75
CA ASN A 646 -3.16 8.98 -4.41
C ASN A 646 -2.79 10.08 -3.41
N GLY A 647 -3.76 10.58 -2.65
CA GLY A 647 -3.51 11.55 -1.61
C GLY A 647 -2.72 10.96 -0.44
N ASP A 648 -1.87 11.76 0.19
CA ASP A 648 -1.07 11.33 1.34
C ASP A 648 -1.90 11.20 2.64
N ASN A 649 -3.07 11.83 2.68
CA ASN A 649 -4.00 11.84 3.80
C ASN A 649 -5.04 10.71 3.76
N VAL A 650 -4.98 9.80 2.77
CA VAL A 650 -5.92 8.67 2.64
C VAL A 650 -5.90 7.79 3.90
N ALA A 651 -4.72 7.44 4.40
CA ALA A 651 -4.60 6.61 5.60
C ALA A 651 -5.21 7.28 6.85
N GLU A 652 -5.08 8.62 6.96
CA GLU A 652 -5.68 9.38 8.05
C GLU A 652 -7.22 9.33 8.00
N ILE A 653 -7.81 9.49 6.82
CA ILE A 653 -9.27 9.40 6.64
C ILE A 653 -9.80 7.98 6.94
N ILE A 654 -9.05 6.95 6.54
CA ILE A 654 -9.41 5.56 6.86
C ILE A 654 -9.31 5.29 8.36
N SER A 655 -8.25 5.78 9.01
CA SER A 655 -8.06 5.68 10.46
C SER A 655 -9.23 6.31 11.21
N ASP A 656 -9.65 7.49 10.79
CA ASP A 656 -10.82 8.15 11.36
C ASP A 656 -12.10 7.31 11.18
N SER A 657 -12.28 6.72 10.00
CA SER A 657 -13.42 5.83 9.73
C SER A 657 -13.43 4.61 10.65
N PHE A 658 -12.27 3.99 10.90
CA PHE A 658 -12.14 2.85 11.82
C PHE A 658 -12.36 3.21 13.29
N ALA A 659 -12.19 4.47 13.67
CA ALA A 659 -12.55 4.93 15.01
C ALA A 659 -14.07 4.99 15.23
N THR A 660 -14.88 4.92 14.17
CA THR A 660 -16.35 4.87 14.29
C THR A 660 -16.84 3.44 14.36
N PRO A 661 -17.59 3.07 15.41
CA PRO A 661 -18.14 1.72 15.50
C PRO A 661 -19.12 1.45 14.35
N ILE A 662 -19.04 0.26 13.76
CA ILE A 662 -19.94 -0.18 12.69
C ILE A 662 -21.11 -0.95 13.30
N GLY A 663 -22.35 -0.55 12.99
CA GLY A 663 -23.54 -1.34 13.30
C GLY A 663 -24.34 -0.90 14.51
N ASP A 664 -25.07 -1.85 15.12
CA ASP A 664 -26.06 -1.60 16.17
C ASP A 664 -25.41 -1.52 17.56
N HIS A 665 -25.45 -0.34 18.18
CA HIS A 665 -24.93 -0.09 19.51
C HIS A 665 -25.81 -0.66 20.64
N SER A 666 -27.02 -1.14 20.34
CA SER A 666 -28.02 -1.53 21.37
C SER A 666 -27.75 -2.86 22.08
N LYS A 667 -26.59 -3.50 21.87
CA LYS A 667 -26.24 -4.81 22.48
C LYS A 667 -24.91 -4.84 23.23
N ASN A 668 -24.49 -3.72 23.83
CA ASN A 668 -23.53 -3.73 24.92
C ASN A 668 -24.16 -3.16 26.19
#